data_AF-A0A1H5DPB8-F1
#
_entry.id   AF-A0A1H5DPB8-F1
#
_cell.length_a   1.000
_cell.length_b   1.000
_cell.length_c   1.000
_cell.angle_alpha   90.00
_cell.angle_beta   90.00
_cell.angle_gamma   90.00
#
_symmetry.space_group_name_H-M   'P 1'
#
loop_
_entity.id
_entity.type
_entity.pdbx_description
1 polymer ?
#
loop_
_entity_poly.entity_id
_entity_poly.type
_entity_poly.pdbx_seq_one_letter_code
_entity_poly.pdbx_strand_id
1 'polypeptide(L)'
;MRDTLTSLRYRYWPDHLLGEILSKRWTETAIPVILLLIVGFALSRSIDHFLSPASLADTARQAGEIGFIGLGMALVVIVGGIDLSVGSIFALTDFCALYLLDVLNWPVPAVVVATLACGALLGAVNGVLIGYLRLRAFITTLITLIIYRSAFDLLIQRYSNSIASAFPDIPSWNFIGGGDVFGIPSVALVYIAIAIFGHIFMTRLRPGWHITAIGGSRRSAYNSGIPVRRTIALCYVASGVLTSIAALFFAARLGTVGGDIGVGLEVIVLTATVLGGITLGGGKGSVAKSLVGVLIVLLITNGLTTLNARGGINRMALAGILLIAAMVDIRWQKNRTRIISKVYVAPTYHALPPPPATEIGQGGPFEQNDKLRDVELIGLGRIEAPEDVILDRNNNLYAGSRHGDIMRFFAPDYQRMEVFAHIGGQPLGMAFDRQDNLYVCIGGMGLYRITPDGTVEKATDETNRSMHSVNDDSRLRLADDLDITDDGLIFFSEATVRYEMDEWPIDGLEARGNGRIICYDTKTGATHTALRGLKFPNGICVASDGQSILFAETFGCSIKRLWFAGPKKGQVEVVMDNLPGYPDNINLASDGNYWLALVGMRSPSLDLAWKMPGFRRRMAKRVPVDEWLFPNINTGCVVKFNEQGKILESFWDLRGENHPMITSMREHRGYLYLGGIMNNRIGRYKLTNADPNFVQYDKRWGKAS
;
A
#
# COMPACT_ATOMS: atom_id res chain seq x y z
N MET A 1 -21.86 -31.17 -7.27
CA MET A 1 -22.09 -30.15 -8.32
C MET A 1 -21.97 -28.71 -7.80
N ARG A 2 -22.62 -28.33 -6.70
CA ARG A 2 -22.52 -26.97 -6.09
C ARG A 2 -21.11 -26.62 -5.59
N ASP A 3 -20.42 -27.56 -4.94
CA ASP A 3 -19.05 -27.38 -4.43
C ASP A 3 -18.02 -27.29 -5.55
N THR A 4 -18.19 -28.09 -6.61
CA THR A 4 -17.32 -28.07 -7.80
C THR A 4 -17.37 -26.71 -8.51
N LEU A 5 -18.57 -26.18 -8.76
CA LEU A 5 -18.75 -24.85 -9.36
C LEU A 5 -18.18 -23.73 -8.48
N THR A 6 -18.37 -23.85 -7.16
CA THR A 6 -17.83 -22.89 -6.18
C THR A 6 -16.30 -22.93 -6.18
N SER A 7 -15.71 -24.12 -6.16
CA SER A 7 -14.25 -24.32 -6.24
C SER A 7 -13.68 -23.72 -7.53
N LEU A 8 -14.27 -24.02 -8.69
CA LEU A 8 -13.84 -23.48 -9.97
C LEU A 8 -13.89 -21.94 -10.00
N ARG A 9 -15.00 -21.34 -9.52
CA ARG A 9 -15.14 -19.89 -9.42
C ARG A 9 -14.01 -19.26 -8.61
N TYR A 10 -13.79 -19.70 -7.38
CA TYR A 10 -12.83 -19.04 -6.47
C TYR A 10 -11.36 -19.37 -6.77
N ARG A 11 -11.11 -20.46 -7.50
CA ARG A 11 -9.79 -20.84 -7.98
C ARG A 11 -9.35 -20.01 -9.19
N TYR A 12 -10.24 -19.80 -10.17
CA TYR A 12 -9.88 -19.14 -11.43
C TYR A 12 -10.24 -17.65 -11.48
N TRP A 13 -11.27 -17.22 -10.74
CA TRP A 13 -11.66 -15.80 -10.76
C TRP A 13 -10.76 -14.98 -9.84
N PRO A 14 -10.07 -13.95 -10.35
CA PRO A 14 -9.06 -13.23 -9.60
C PRO A 14 -9.66 -12.09 -8.76
N ASP A 15 -10.55 -12.44 -7.80
CA ASP A 15 -11.23 -11.46 -6.94
C ASP A 15 -10.25 -10.53 -6.17
N HIS A 16 -9.03 -11.00 -5.92
CA HIS A 16 -7.96 -10.26 -5.23
C HIS A 16 -7.37 -9.13 -6.08
N LEU A 17 -7.28 -9.29 -7.42
CA LEU A 17 -6.65 -8.31 -8.30
C LEU A 17 -7.33 -6.94 -8.25
N LEU A 18 -8.65 -6.91 -8.10
CA LEU A 18 -9.37 -5.64 -7.98
C LEU A 18 -8.93 -4.88 -6.72
N GLY A 19 -8.75 -5.58 -5.59
CA GLY A 19 -8.27 -4.99 -4.35
C GLY A 19 -6.82 -4.50 -4.49
N GLU A 20 -5.97 -5.30 -5.13
CA GLU A 20 -4.58 -4.95 -5.40
C GLU A 20 -4.46 -3.73 -6.31
N ILE A 21 -5.22 -3.68 -7.41
CA ILE A 21 -5.24 -2.54 -8.34
C ILE A 21 -5.73 -1.29 -7.62
N LEU A 22 -6.88 -1.35 -6.95
CA LEU A 22 -7.45 -0.19 -6.23
C LEU A 22 -6.57 0.30 -5.07
N SER A 23 -5.68 -0.54 -4.54
CA SER A 23 -4.69 -0.12 -3.55
C SER A 23 -3.61 0.81 -4.13
N LYS A 24 -3.37 0.76 -5.45
CA LYS A 24 -2.29 1.51 -6.10
C LYS A 24 -2.62 2.99 -6.23
N ARG A 25 -1.65 3.85 -5.91
CA ARG A 25 -1.77 5.32 -5.99
C ARG A 25 -2.11 5.83 -7.40
N TRP A 26 -1.67 5.14 -8.46
CA TRP A 26 -1.93 5.58 -9.85
C TRP A 26 -3.41 5.46 -10.24
N THR A 27 -4.19 4.59 -9.60
CA THR A 27 -5.61 4.43 -9.91
C THR A 27 -6.40 5.72 -9.69
N GLU A 28 -5.99 6.54 -8.72
CA GLU A 28 -6.62 7.83 -8.45
C GLU A 28 -6.49 8.83 -9.62
N THR A 29 -5.51 8.65 -10.51
CA THR A 29 -5.35 9.47 -11.72
C THR A 29 -5.94 8.78 -12.94
N ALA A 30 -5.91 7.45 -12.98
CA ALA A 30 -6.48 6.68 -14.10
C ALA A 30 -8.00 6.88 -14.26
N ILE A 31 -8.75 7.00 -13.15
CA ILE A 31 -10.22 7.16 -13.22
C ILE A 31 -10.63 8.44 -14.00
N PRO A 32 -10.14 9.64 -13.65
CA PRO A 32 -10.42 10.85 -14.44
C PRO A 32 -9.94 10.77 -15.89
N VAL A 33 -8.79 10.15 -16.15
CA VAL A 33 -8.26 10.01 -17.52
C VAL A 33 -9.16 9.09 -18.36
N ILE A 34 -9.61 7.97 -17.80
CA ILE A 34 -10.56 7.07 -18.47
C ILE A 34 -11.87 7.81 -18.75
N LEU A 35 -12.37 8.61 -17.81
CA LEU A 35 -13.54 9.45 -18.02
C LEU A 35 -13.33 10.46 -19.16
N LEU A 36 -12.18 11.14 -19.20
CA LEU A 36 -11.81 12.05 -20.29
C LEU A 36 -11.82 11.34 -21.65
N LEU A 37 -11.25 10.14 -21.74
CA LEU A 37 -11.24 9.34 -22.97
C LEU A 37 -12.66 8.92 -23.40
N ILE A 38 -13.51 8.53 -22.44
CA ILE A 38 -14.91 8.19 -22.71
C ILE A 38 -15.68 9.42 -23.23
N VAL A 39 -15.52 10.58 -22.59
CA VAL A 39 -16.17 11.83 -23.00
C VAL A 39 -15.69 12.26 -24.37
N GLY A 40 -14.38 12.27 -24.61
CA GLY A 40 -13.79 12.61 -25.90
C GLY A 40 -14.25 11.66 -27.01
N PHE A 41 -14.30 10.35 -26.74
CA PHE A 41 -14.82 9.37 -27.68
C PHE A 41 -16.30 9.61 -27.99
N ALA A 42 -17.14 9.82 -26.97
CA ALA A 42 -18.57 10.08 -27.16
C ALA A 42 -18.82 11.33 -28.00
N LEU A 43 -18.15 12.44 -27.68
CA LEU A 43 -18.29 13.70 -28.45
C LEU A 43 -17.76 13.57 -29.88
N SER A 44 -16.68 12.83 -30.10
CA SER A 44 -16.16 12.58 -31.45
C SER A 44 -17.14 11.82 -32.35
N ARG A 45 -18.09 11.08 -31.74
CA ARG A 45 -19.16 10.38 -32.47
C ARG A 45 -20.39 11.24 -32.69
N SER A 46 -20.59 12.28 -31.88
CA SER A 46 -21.77 13.14 -31.92
C SER A 46 -21.57 14.46 -32.66
N ILE A 47 -20.33 14.91 -32.82
CA ILE A 47 -19.99 16.20 -33.40
C ILE A 47 -19.06 15.99 -34.60
N ASP A 48 -19.48 16.45 -35.77
CA ASP A 48 -18.66 16.43 -36.98
C ASP A 48 -17.44 17.35 -36.82
N HIS A 49 -16.30 16.95 -37.38
CA HIS A 49 -15.03 17.70 -37.31
C HIS A 49 -14.54 18.02 -35.89
N PHE A 50 -15.01 17.29 -34.86
CA PHE A 50 -14.59 17.47 -33.47
C PHE A 50 -13.07 17.38 -33.27
N LEU A 51 -12.41 16.46 -34.00
CA LEU A 51 -10.95 16.27 -33.97
C LEU A 51 -10.20 17.02 -35.10
N SER A 52 -10.84 18.00 -35.75
CA SER A 52 -10.15 18.80 -36.76
C SER A 52 -9.03 19.64 -36.12
N PRO A 53 -7.94 19.96 -36.87
CA PRO A 53 -6.87 20.81 -36.35
C PRO A 53 -7.36 22.16 -35.79
N ALA A 54 -8.36 22.76 -36.42
CA ALA A 54 -8.98 24.00 -35.95
C ALA A 54 -9.69 23.81 -34.61
N SER A 55 -10.56 22.79 -34.50
CA SER A 55 -11.27 22.46 -33.25
C SER A 55 -10.30 22.15 -32.10
N LEU A 56 -9.20 21.45 -32.40
CA LEU A 56 -8.15 21.13 -31.43
C LEU A 56 -7.38 22.39 -31.01
N ALA A 57 -7.06 23.29 -31.93
CA ALA A 57 -6.41 24.56 -31.62
C ALA A 57 -7.31 25.45 -30.75
N ASP A 58 -8.60 25.57 -31.07
CA ASP A 58 -9.56 26.34 -30.27
C ASP A 58 -9.75 25.74 -28.88
N THR A 59 -9.84 24.41 -28.79
CA THR A 59 -9.90 23.71 -27.51
C THR A 59 -8.62 23.93 -26.71
N ALA A 60 -7.44 23.84 -27.33
CA ALA A 60 -6.16 24.09 -26.66
C ALA A 60 -6.05 25.54 -26.15
N ARG A 61 -6.56 26.51 -26.93
CA ARG A 61 -6.59 27.92 -26.55
C ARG A 61 -7.43 28.15 -25.29
N GLN A 62 -8.67 27.67 -25.30
CA GLN A 62 -9.58 27.78 -24.15
C GLN A 62 -9.10 26.96 -22.94
N ALA A 63 -8.50 25.79 -23.19
CA ALA A 63 -7.90 24.96 -22.15
C ALA A 63 -6.72 25.67 -21.49
N GLY A 64 -5.92 26.43 -22.23
CA GLY A 64 -4.86 27.26 -21.68
C GLY A 64 -5.41 28.35 -20.76
N GLU A 65 -6.42 29.10 -21.21
CA GLU A 65 -7.07 30.17 -20.43
C GLU A 65 -7.67 29.63 -19.12
N ILE A 66 -8.59 28.66 -19.20
CA ILE A 66 -9.23 28.07 -18.01
C ILE A 66 -8.22 27.27 -17.19
N GLY A 67 -7.22 26.68 -17.85
CA GLY A 67 -6.17 25.88 -17.25
C GLY A 67 -5.39 26.64 -16.18
N PHE A 68 -5.03 27.90 -16.41
CA PHE A 68 -4.32 28.70 -15.41
C PHE A 68 -5.15 28.87 -14.13
N ILE A 69 -6.44 29.21 -14.28
CA ILE A 69 -7.37 29.35 -13.16
C ILE A 69 -7.51 27.99 -12.45
N GLY A 70 -7.60 26.89 -13.21
CA GLY A 70 -7.61 25.51 -12.71
C GLY A 70 -6.37 25.12 -11.92
N LEU A 71 -5.19 25.57 -12.31
CA LEU A 71 -3.97 25.37 -11.54
C LEU A 71 -3.98 26.18 -10.25
N GLY A 72 -4.46 27.43 -10.29
CA GLY A 72 -4.62 28.28 -9.12
C GLY A 72 -5.58 27.67 -8.09
N MET A 73 -6.78 27.28 -8.53
CA MET A 73 -7.76 26.58 -7.71
C MET A 73 -7.20 25.25 -7.17
N ALA A 74 -6.48 24.47 -7.99
CA ALA A 74 -5.84 23.24 -7.55
C ALA A 74 -4.87 23.47 -6.38
N LEU A 75 -4.02 24.49 -6.44
CA LEU A 75 -3.11 24.82 -5.33
C LEU A 75 -3.88 25.16 -4.04
N VAL A 76 -4.95 25.95 -4.16
CA VAL A 76 -5.80 26.34 -3.02
C VAL A 76 -6.54 25.13 -2.44
N VAL A 77 -7.09 24.25 -3.27
CA VAL A 77 -7.79 23.05 -2.82
C VAL A 77 -6.82 22.06 -2.17
N ILE A 78 -5.63 21.86 -2.74
CA ILE A 78 -4.62 20.95 -2.16
C ILE A 78 -4.17 21.45 -0.78
N VAL A 79 -4.00 22.76 -0.54
CA VAL A 79 -3.67 23.28 0.80
C VAL A 79 -4.85 23.21 1.80
N GLY A 80 -6.03 22.81 1.34
CA GLY A 80 -7.26 22.66 2.13
C GLY A 80 -8.09 23.94 2.22
N GLY A 81 -8.07 24.79 1.19
CA GLY A 81 -8.92 25.97 1.02
C GLY A 81 -9.85 25.84 -0.19
N ILE A 82 -10.66 26.87 -0.42
CA ILE A 82 -11.43 27.07 -1.67
C ILE A 82 -11.33 28.55 -1.99
N ASP A 83 -11.17 28.91 -3.27
CA ASP A 83 -11.16 30.30 -3.73
C ASP A 83 -12.32 30.56 -4.70
N LEU A 84 -13.46 30.98 -4.15
CA LEU A 84 -14.62 31.32 -4.97
C LEU A 84 -14.45 32.65 -5.72
N SER A 85 -13.49 33.48 -5.33
CA SER A 85 -13.35 34.83 -5.89
C SER A 85 -12.65 34.88 -7.25
N VAL A 86 -12.16 33.74 -7.75
CA VAL A 86 -11.42 33.62 -9.02
C VAL A 86 -12.17 34.22 -10.22
N GLY A 87 -13.50 34.08 -10.30
CA GLY A 87 -14.29 34.69 -11.37
C GLY A 87 -14.26 36.23 -11.33
N SER A 88 -14.35 36.81 -10.14
CA SER A 88 -14.28 38.27 -9.96
C SER A 88 -12.87 38.83 -10.09
N ILE A 89 -11.85 38.06 -9.66
CA ILE A 89 -10.43 38.40 -9.90
C ILE A 89 -10.16 38.41 -11.41
N PHE A 90 -10.65 37.41 -12.14
CA PHE A 90 -10.55 37.34 -13.59
C PHE A 90 -11.15 38.59 -14.25
N ALA A 91 -12.39 38.95 -13.89
CA ALA A 91 -13.06 40.13 -14.44
C ALA A 91 -12.31 41.45 -14.14
N LEU A 92 -11.83 41.64 -12.90
CA LEU A 92 -11.07 42.84 -12.53
C LEU A 92 -9.71 42.93 -13.24
N THR A 93 -9.04 41.80 -13.45
CA THR A 93 -7.72 41.76 -14.09
C THR A 93 -7.82 41.87 -15.61
N ASP A 94 -8.89 41.36 -16.22
CA ASP A 94 -9.27 41.62 -17.60
C ASP A 94 -9.53 43.12 -17.83
N PHE A 95 -10.39 43.73 -16.99
CA PHE A 95 -10.60 45.19 -17.00
C PHE A 95 -9.30 45.96 -16.79
N CYS A 96 -8.45 45.54 -15.85
CA CYS A 96 -7.17 46.21 -15.60
C CYS A 96 -6.27 46.18 -16.82
N ALA A 97 -6.18 45.05 -17.52
CA ALA A 97 -5.35 44.93 -18.72
C ALA A 97 -5.84 45.87 -19.84
N LEU A 98 -7.15 45.82 -20.15
CA LEU A 98 -7.75 46.65 -21.19
C LEU A 98 -7.75 48.14 -20.82
N TYR A 99 -8.04 48.50 -19.58
CA TYR A 99 -7.98 49.91 -19.15
C TYR A 99 -6.58 50.50 -19.30
N LEU A 100 -5.53 49.77 -18.88
CA LEU A 100 -4.16 50.25 -19.00
C LEU A 100 -3.71 50.36 -20.47
N LEU A 101 -4.11 49.41 -21.31
CA LEU A 101 -3.74 49.39 -22.73
C LEU A 101 -4.54 50.43 -23.54
N ASP A 102 -5.87 50.41 -23.42
CA ASP A 102 -6.78 51.10 -24.32
C ASP A 102 -7.09 52.53 -23.89
N VAL A 103 -7.14 52.77 -22.57
CA VAL A 103 -7.47 54.09 -22.02
C VAL A 103 -6.22 54.86 -21.63
N LEU A 104 -5.29 54.22 -20.91
CA LEU A 104 -4.04 54.86 -20.48
C LEU A 104 -2.90 54.76 -21.50
N ASN A 105 -3.04 53.95 -22.56
CA ASN A 105 -2.04 53.79 -23.62
C ASN A 105 -0.67 53.32 -23.10
N TRP A 106 -0.65 52.46 -22.09
CA TRP A 106 0.59 51.91 -21.54
C TRP A 106 1.23 50.90 -22.49
N PRO A 107 2.58 50.79 -22.50
CA PRO A 107 3.25 49.77 -23.30
C PRO A 107 2.96 48.36 -22.78
N VAL A 108 2.83 47.39 -23.69
CA VAL A 108 2.43 46.00 -23.39
C VAL A 108 3.19 45.36 -22.21
N PRO A 109 4.53 45.47 -22.08
CA PRO A 109 5.23 44.91 -20.92
C PRO A 109 4.77 45.49 -19.57
N ALA A 110 4.46 46.79 -19.53
CA ALA A 110 3.96 47.45 -18.32
C ALA A 110 2.53 46.98 -17.99
N VAL A 111 1.68 46.81 -19.00
CA VAL A 111 0.33 46.23 -18.86
C VAL A 111 0.41 44.82 -18.26
N VAL A 112 1.29 43.96 -18.80
CA VAL A 112 1.49 42.60 -18.29
C VAL A 112 1.86 42.62 -16.81
N VAL A 113 2.91 43.35 -16.43
CA VAL A 113 3.39 43.38 -15.03
C VAL A 113 2.33 43.95 -14.09
N ALA A 114 1.64 45.02 -14.48
CA ALA A 114 0.60 45.65 -13.67
C ALA A 114 -0.62 44.74 -13.47
N THR A 115 -1.06 44.04 -14.52
CA THR A 115 -2.17 43.08 -14.43
C THR A 115 -1.83 41.91 -13.51
N LEU A 116 -0.62 41.36 -13.61
CA LEU A 116 -0.15 40.31 -12.70
C LEU A 116 -0.06 40.79 -11.24
N ALA A 117 0.42 42.01 -11.04
CA ALA A 117 0.46 42.63 -9.71
C ALA A 117 -0.96 42.83 -9.14
N CYS A 118 -1.92 43.25 -9.98
CA CYS A 118 -3.33 43.38 -9.59
C CYS A 118 -3.91 42.04 -9.13
N GLY A 119 -3.69 40.96 -9.90
CA GLY A 119 -4.08 39.60 -9.51
C GLY A 119 -3.42 39.15 -8.21
N ALA A 120 -2.13 39.40 -8.05
CA ALA A 120 -1.38 39.10 -6.84
C ALA A 120 -1.95 39.83 -5.60
N LEU A 121 -2.31 41.11 -5.73
CA LEU A 121 -2.87 41.92 -4.65
C LEU A 121 -4.26 41.41 -4.23
N LEU A 122 -5.14 41.12 -5.18
CA LEU A 122 -6.48 40.57 -4.91
C LEU A 122 -6.38 39.19 -4.25
N GLY A 123 -5.44 38.35 -4.70
CA GLY A 123 -5.12 37.07 -4.06
C GLY A 123 -4.48 37.24 -2.68
N ALA A 124 -3.66 38.27 -2.47
CA ALA A 124 -3.01 38.56 -1.20
C ALA A 124 -4.02 38.95 -0.11
N VAL A 125 -5.07 39.69 -0.46
CA VAL A 125 -6.17 39.99 0.47
C VAL A 125 -6.76 38.68 1.02
N ASN A 126 -7.15 37.75 0.15
CA ASN A 126 -7.63 36.42 0.57
C ASN A 126 -6.56 35.65 1.36
N GLY A 127 -5.32 35.69 0.90
CA GLY A 127 -4.20 35.01 1.56
C GLY A 127 -3.94 35.51 2.98
N VAL A 128 -4.05 36.81 3.23
CA VAL A 128 -3.89 37.41 4.56
C VAL A 128 -5.08 37.05 5.45
N LEU A 129 -6.30 37.23 4.95
CA LEU A 129 -7.54 36.92 5.68
C LEU A 129 -7.59 35.43 6.10
N ILE A 130 -7.19 34.52 5.22
CA ILE A 130 -7.31 33.08 5.46
C ILE A 130 -6.05 32.52 6.14
N GLY A 131 -4.87 32.90 5.68
CA GLY A 131 -3.59 32.40 6.20
C GLY A 131 -3.21 32.98 7.56
N TYR A 132 -3.35 34.30 7.74
CA TYR A 132 -2.91 34.99 8.97
C TYR A 132 -4.05 35.23 9.95
N LEU A 133 -5.20 35.73 9.47
CA LEU A 133 -6.37 35.96 10.33
C LEU A 133 -7.20 34.69 10.58
N ARG A 134 -6.85 33.57 9.92
CA ARG A 134 -7.46 32.25 10.13
C ARG A 134 -8.97 32.23 9.89
N LEU A 135 -9.47 33.06 8.98
CA LEU A 135 -10.87 33.05 8.59
C LEU A 135 -11.20 31.79 7.77
N ARG A 136 -12.49 31.41 7.75
CA ARG A 136 -12.96 30.25 6.99
C ARG A 136 -12.99 30.57 5.49
N ALA A 137 -12.11 29.90 4.74
CA ALA A 137 -11.88 30.11 3.30
C ALA A 137 -13.13 30.28 2.44
N PHE A 138 -14.10 29.37 2.58
CA PHE A 138 -15.34 29.40 1.78
C PHE A 138 -16.11 30.72 1.96
N ILE A 139 -16.37 31.13 3.21
CA ILE A 139 -17.12 32.35 3.51
C ILE A 139 -16.29 33.58 3.13
N THR A 140 -15.00 33.58 3.43
CA THR A 140 -14.10 34.70 3.11
C THR A 140 -14.06 34.96 1.61
N THR A 141 -13.83 33.93 0.81
CA THR A 141 -13.73 34.10 -0.64
C THR A 141 -15.07 34.37 -1.32
N LEU A 142 -16.19 33.95 -0.73
CA LEU A 142 -17.52 34.36 -1.16
C LEU A 142 -17.76 35.86 -0.93
N ILE A 143 -17.33 36.38 0.23
CA ILE A 143 -17.45 37.83 0.52
C ILE A 143 -16.55 38.64 -0.42
N THR A 144 -15.30 38.22 -0.61
CA THR A 144 -14.40 38.94 -1.54
C THR A 144 -14.85 38.81 -2.99
N LEU A 145 -15.45 37.69 -3.40
CA LEU A 145 -16.13 37.57 -4.70
C LEU A 145 -17.13 38.71 -4.87
N ILE A 146 -18.04 38.91 -3.91
CA ILE A 146 -19.06 39.97 -3.98
C ILE A 146 -18.41 41.35 -4.07
N ILE A 147 -17.43 41.65 -3.21
CA ILE A 147 -16.74 42.95 -3.18
C ILE A 147 -16.02 43.22 -4.52
N TYR A 148 -15.23 42.26 -4.99
CA TYR A 148 -14.48 42.37 -6.24
C TYR A 148 -15.42 42.48 -7.43
N ARG A 149 -16.53 41.75 -7.40
CA ARG A 149 -17.54 41.81 -8.44
C ARG A 149 -18.21 43.17 -8.50
N SER A 150 -18.65 43.71 -7.37
CA SER A 150 -19.25 45.04 -7.31
C SER A 150 -18.25 46.13 -7.74
N ALA A 151 -16.96 46.00 -7.39
CA ALA A 151 -15.93 46.90 -7.87
C ALA A 151 -15.79 46.86 -9.40
N PHE A 152 -15.80 45.66 -10.00
CA PHE A 152 -15.81 45.50 -11.46
C PHE A 152 -17.04 46.14 -12.10
N ASP A 153 -18.25 45.87 -11.58
CA ASP A 153 -19.51 46.40 -12.12
C ASP A 153 -19.52 47.94 -12.11
N LEU A 154 -18.99 48.58 -11.05
CA LEU A 154 -18.85 50.04 -10.98
C LEU A 154 -17.83 50.59 -11.99
N LEU A 155 -16.72 49.88 -12.21
CA LEU A 155 -15.66 50.29 -13.14
C LEU A 155 -16.12 50.20 -14.59
N ILE A 156 -16.78 49.09 -14.98
CA ILE A 156 -17.29 48.94 -16.35
C ILE A 156 -18.37 49.97 -16.65
N GLN A 157 -19.23 50.32 -15.69
CA GLN A 157 -20.25 51.35 -15.89
C GLN A 157 -19.64 52.70 -16.28
N ARG A 158 -18.42 53.00 -15.82
CA ARG A 158 -17.72 54.24 -16.09
C ARG A 158 -16.87 54.20 -17.36
N TYR A 159 -16.22 53.08 -17.67
CA TYR A 159 -15.17 53.00 -18.70
C TYR A 159 -15.47 52.05 -19.86
N SER A 160 -16.59 51.31 -19.85
CA SER A 160 -16.93 50.33 -20.90
C SER A 160 -16.95 50.96 -22.30
N ASN A 161 -17.53 52.16 -22.47
CA ASN A 161 -17.53 52.86 -23.76
C ASN A 161 -16.12 53.27 -24.22
N SER A 162 -15.24 53.67 -23.29
CA SER A 162 -13.86 54.07 -23.60
C SER A 162 -13.03 52.87 -24.06
N ILE A 163 -13.24 51.70 -23.45
CA ILE A 163 -12.55 50.46 -23.84
C ILE A 163 -13.10 49.94 -25.16
N ALA A 164 -14.44 49.88 -25.32
CA ALA A 164 -15.07 49.35 -26.53
C ALA A 164 -14.85 50.21 -27.79
N SER A 165 -14.39 51.46 -27.64
CA SER A 165 -14.07 52.35 -28.77
C SER A 165 -12.59 52.34 -29.15
N ALA A 166 -11.74 51.65 -28.39
CA ALA A 166 -10.32 51.49 -28.67
C ALA A 166 -10.07 50.18 -29.44
N PHE A 167 -9.32 50.28 -30.54
CA PHE A 167 -8.86 49.13 -31.32
C PHE A 167 -7.36 49.27 -31.61
N PRO A 168 -6.49 49.16 -30.59
CA PRO A 168 -5.05 49.33 -30.80
C PRO A 168 -4.48 48.15 -31.59
N ASP A 169 -3.94 48.42 -32.77
CA ASP A 169 -3.22 47.41 -33.56
C ASP A 169 -1.77 47.29 -33.11
N ILE A 170 -1.54 46.51 -32.04
CA ILE A 170 -0.23 46.30 -31.44
C ILE A 170 0.21 44.85 -31.70
N PRO A 171 1.26 44.61 -32.52
CA PRO A 171 1.66 43.25 -32.91
C PRO A 171 1.93 42.30 -31.74
N SER A 172 2.55 42.80 -30.66
CA SER A 172 2.84 42.00 -29.47
C SER A 172 1.59 41.65 -28.66
N TRP A 173 0.58 42.52 -28.63
CA TRP A 173 -0.72 42.24 -28.00
C TRP A 173 -1.54 41.24 -28.82
N ASN A 174 -1.56 41.42 -30.15
CA ASN A 174 -2.21 40.50 -31.08
C ASN A 174 -1.59 39.08 -31.01
N PHE A 175 -0.27 38.99 -30.84
CA PHE A 175 0.40 37.69 -30.67
C PHE A 175 0.01 37.00 -29.35
N ILE A 176 -0.17 37.76 -28.27
CA ILE A 176 -0.66 37.23 -26.99
C ILE A 176 -2.08 36.66 -27.16
N GLY A 177 -3.00 37.40 -27.77
CA GLY A 177 -4.40 36.97 -27.89
C GLY A 177 -4.68 35.92 -28.98
N GLY A 178 -4.18 36.18 -30.19
CA GLY A 178 -4.48 35.43 -31.41
C GLY A 178 -3.36 34.53 -31.91
N GLY A 179 -2.10 34.86 -31.59
CA GLY A 179 -0.92 34.22 -32.15
C GLY A 179 -0.78 32.72 -31.87
N ASP A 180 -0.02 32.04 -32.73
CA ASP A 180 0.36 30.64 -32.59
C ASP A 180 1.85 30.45 -32.92
N VAL A 181 2.39 29.32 -32.49
CA VAL A 181 3.73 28.85 -32.87
C VAL A 181 3.58 27.42 -33.37
N PHE A 182 3.90 27.20 -34.64
CA PHE A 182 3.71 25.92 -35.32
C PHE A 182 2.27 25.36 -35.21
N GLY A 183 1.25 26.22 -35.25
CA GLY A 183 -0.16 25.83 -35.14
C GLY A 183 -0.66 25.58 -33.72
N ILE A 184 0.20 25.74 -32.69
CA ILE A 184 -0.19 25.66 -31.28
C ILE A 184 -0.43 27.08 -30.75
N PRO A 185 -1.62 27.39 -30.20
CA PRO A 185 -1.90 28.72 -29.64
C PRO A 185 -0.87 29.14 -28.59
N SER A 186 -0.46 30.41 -28.62
CA SER A 186 0.54 30.97 -27.70
C SER A 186 0.17 30.74 -26.23
N VAL A 187 -1.11 30.92 -25.87
CA VAL A 187 -1.65 30.66 -24.52
C VAL A 187 -1.43 29.21 -24.06
N ALA A 188 -1.61 28.25 -24.97
CA ALA A 188 -1.47 26.83 -24.63
C ALA A 188 0.00 26.48 -24.34
N LEU A 189 0.94 27.07 -25.07
CA LEU A 189 2.38 26.87 -24.85
C LEU A 189 2.82 27.46 -23.50
N VAL A 190 2.39 28.67 -23.17
CA VAL A 190 2.68 29.29 -21.88
C VAL A 190 2.05 28.48 -20.74
N TYR A 191 0.83 27.98 -20.94
CA TYR A 191 0.18 27.10 -19.98
C TYR A 191 0.97 25.80 -19.77
N ILE A 192 1.40 25.13 -20.85
CA ILE A 192 2.21 23.91 -20.78
C ILE A 192 3.51 24.18 -20.00
N ALA A 193 4.21 25.28 -20.28
CA ALA A 193 5.43 25.64 -19.56
C ALA A 193 5.18 25.82 -18.06
N ILE A 194 4.12 26.55 -17.69
CA ILE A 194 3.73 26.78 -16.28
C ILE A 194 3.23 25.48 -15.63
N ALA A 195 2.54 24.61 -16.35
CA ALA A 195 2.09 23.31 -15.85
C ALA A 195 3.28 22.37 -15.60
N ILE A 196 4.27 22.31 -16.49
CA ILE A 196 5.52 21.55 -16.29
C ILE A 196 6.25 22.07 -15.06
N PHE A 197 6.43 23.39 -14.95
CA PHE A 197 7.02 24.01 -13.77
C PHE A 197 6.23 23.67 -12.51
N GLY A 198 4.90 23.80 -12.54
CA GLY A 198 4.02 23.46 -11.43
C GLY A 198 4.13 21.99 -11.02
N HIS A 199 4.30 21.08 -11.98
CA HIS A 199 4.50 19.66 -11.72
C HIS A 199 5.82 19.42 -10.98
N ILE A 200 6.91 20.01 -11.45
CA ILE A 200 8.23 19.95 -10.78
C ILE A 200 8.14 20.59 -9.39
N PHE A 201 7.47 21.73 -9.28
CA PHE A 201 7.26 22.44 -8.02
C PHE A 201 6.54 21.57 -6.99
N MET A 202 5.46 20.88 -7.39
CA MET A 202 4.68 20.02 -6.49
C MET A 202 5.39 18.71 -6.14
N THR A 203 6.17 18.14 -7.06
CA THR A 203 6.75 16.79 -6.87
C THR A 203 8.18 16.80 -6.35
N ARG A 204 8.98 17.83 -6.69
CA ARG A 204 10.42 17.88 -6.43
C ARG A 204 10.86 19.01 -5.49
N LEU A 205 10.08 20.09 -5.36
CA LEU A 205 10.48 21.24 -4.54
C LEU A 205 9.84 21.23 -3.14
N ARG A 206 10.60 21.70 -2.14
CA ARG A 206 10.16 21.77 -0.73
C ARG A 206 8.82 22.49 -0.53
N PRO A 207 8.54 23.65 -1.16
CA PRO A 207 7.26 24.33 -0.98
C PRO A 207 6.06 23.50 -1.48
N GLY A 208 6.23 22.67 -2.51
CA GLY A 208 5.17 21.77 -2.99
C GLY A 208 4.82 20.67 -1.99
N TRP A 209 5.83 20.10 -1.33
CA TRP A 209 5.62 19.14 -0.24
C TRP A 209 4.95 19.79 0.96
N HIS A 210 5.30 21.05 1.28
CA HIS A 210 4.63 21.80 2.36
C HIS A 210 3.14 21.98 2.10
N ILE A 211 2.74 22.34 0.87
CA ILE A 211 1.34 22.48 0.47
C ILE A 211 0.58 21.17 0.71
N THR A 212 1.15 20.06 0.25
CA THR A 212 0.55 18.73 0.38
C THR A 212 0.46 18.28 1.85
N ALA A 213 1.51 18.52 2.64
CA ALA A 213 1.54 18.18 4.06
C ALA A 213 0.51 18.97 4.88
N ILE A 214 0.39 20.29 4.63
CA ILE A 214 -0.60 21.15 5.27
C ILE A 214 -2.02 20.69 4.95
N GLY A 215 -2.26 20.34 3.69
CA GLY A 215 -3.55 19.80 3.25
C GLY A 215 -3.91 18.46 3.91
N GLY A 216 -2.93 17.60 4.18
CA GLY A 216 -3.15 16.34 4.88
C GLY A 216 -3.45 16.52 6.38
N SER A 217 -2.65 17.35 7.07
CA SER A 217 -2.88 17.71 8.47
C SER A 217 -2.18 19.02 8.83
N ARG A 218 -2.95 20.10 9.00
CA ARG A 218 -2.42 21.41 9.43
C ARG A 218 -1.68 21.34 10.77
N ARG A 219 -2.18 20.52 11.71
CA ARG A 219 -1.60 20.36 13.05
C ARG A 219 -0.25 19.62 12.98
N SER A 220 -0.19 18.53 12.22
CA SER A 220 1.05 17.77 12.04
C SER A 220 2.10 18.61 11.30
N ALA A 221 1.71 19.31 10.22
CA ALA A 221 2.59 20.19 9.48
C ALA A 221 3.19 21.32 10.36
N TYR A 222 2.37 21.92 11.22
CA TYR A 222 2.82 22.93 12.18
C TYR A 222 3.83 22.35 13.19
N ASN A 223 3.52 21.17 13.76
CA ASN A 223 4.42 20.49 14.70
C ASN A 223 5.75 20.07 14.04
N SER A 224 5.76 19.83 12.72
CA SER A 224 6.96 19.56 11.93
C SER A 224 7.71 20.83 11.47
N GLY A 225 7.34 22.02 11.95
CA GLY A 225 8.05 23.28 11.66
C GLY A 225 7.70 23.96 10.33
N ILE A 226 6.68 23.50 9.61
CA ILE A 226 6.26 24.09 8.33
C ILE A 226 5.55 25.43 8.59
N PRO A 227 5.87 26.53 7.85
CA PRO A 227 5.23 27.84 8.05
C PRO A 227 3.81 27.89 7.47
N VAL A 228 2.87 27.21 8.13
CA VAL A 228 1.50 26.96 7.66
C VAL A 228 0.77 28.24 7.19
N ARG A 229 0.83 29.30 7.98
CA ARG A 229 0.14 30.58 7.69
C ARG A 229 0.63 31.21 6.38
N ARG A 230 1.94 31.26 6.20
CA ARG A 230 2.59 31.81 5.02
C ARG A 230 2.31 30.96 3.79
N THR A 231 2.38 29.64 3.91
CA THR A 231 2.13 28.74 2.79
C THR A 231 0.68 28.86 2.29
N ILE A 232 -0.30 28.89 3.20
CA ILE A 232 -1.71 29.13 2.83
C ILE A 232 -1.86 30.48 2.11
N ALA A 233 -1.29 31.56 2.67
CA ALA A 233 -1.38 32.88 2.07
C ALA A 233 -0.80 32.93 0.64
N LEU A 234 0.37 32.31 0.43
CA LEU A 234 1.01 32.25 -0.88
C LEU A 234 0.23 31.43 -1.91
N CYS A 235 -0.53 30.40 -1.50
CA CYS A 235 -1.42 29.67 -2.42
C CYS A 235 -2.51 30.57 -3.00
N TYR A 236 -3.11 31.46 -2.20
CA TYR A 236 -4.11 32.43 -2.69
C TYR A 236 -3.49 33.52 -3.56
N VAL A 237 -2.28 33.98 -3.24
CA VAL A 237 -1.53 34.90 -4.13
C VAL A 237 -1.24 34.23 -5.48
N ALA A 238 -0.75 32.99 -5.47
CA ALA A 238 -0.51 32.22 -6.69
C ALA A 238 -1.80 32.00 -7.51
N SER A 239 -2.93 31.72 -6.84
CA SER A 239 -4.25 31.64 -7.47
C SER A 239 -4.61 32.94 -8.19
N GLY A 240 -4.44 34.10 -7.53
CA GLY A 240 -4.69 35.41 -8.12
C GLY A 240 -3.78 35.72 -9.32
N VAL A 241 -2.48 35.41 -9.22
CA VAL A 241 -1.51 35.58 -10.33
C VAL A 241 -1.89 34.70 -11.52
N LEU A 242 -2.14 33.41 -11.31
CA LEU A 242 -2.53 32.50 -12.39
C LEU A 242 -3.86 32.93 -13.04
N THR A 243 -4.81 33.39 -12.23
CA THR A 243 -6.08 33.95 -12.72
C THR A 243 -5.85 35.20 -13.58
N SER A 244 -4.94 36.08 -13.20
CA SER A 244 -4.60 37.27 -13.99
C SER A 244 -3.86 36.96 -15.29
N ILE A 245 -3.06 35.87 -15.35
CA ILE A 245 -2.48 35.39 -16.61
C ILE A 245 -3.60 34.95 -17.55
N ALA A 246 -4.57 34.18 -17.05
CA ALA A 246 -5.74 33.77 -17.85
C ALA A 246 -6.51 34.98 -18.39
N ALA A 247 -6.79 35.95 -17.53
CA ALA A 247 -7.51 37.17 -17.88
C ALA A 247 -6.75 38.00 -18.93
N LEU A 248 -5.43 38.05 -18.86
CA LEU A 248 -4.62 38.78 -19.84
C LEU A 248 -4.69 38.16 -21.23
N PHE A 249 -4.64 36.83 -21.34
CA PHE A 249 -4.83 36.13 -22.61
C PHE A 249 -6.25 36.30 -23.16
N PHE A 250 -7.24 36.25 -22.28
CA PHE A 250 -8.64 36.50 -22.65
C PHE A 250 -8.87 37.94 -23.13
N ALA A 251 -8.35 38.93 -22.40
CA ALA A 251 -8.37 40.34 -22.76
C ALA A 251 -7.75 40.58 -24.13
N ALA A 252 -6.57 40.02 -24.38
CA ALA A 252 -5.89 40.14 -25.65
C ALA A 252 -6.63 39.46 -26.81
N ARG A 253 -7.40 38.40 -26.53
CA ARG A 253 -8.15 37.66 -27.54
C ARG A 253 -9.49 38.31 -27.89
N LEU A 254 -10.25 38.77 -26.90
CA LEU A 254 -11.61 39.28 -27.10
C LEU A 254 -11.72 40.81 -27.10
N GLY A 255 -10.77 41.52 -26.50
CA GLY A 255 -10.71 42.98 -26.50
C GLY A 255 -11.97 43.66 -25.94
N THR A 256 -12.69 43.01 -25.02
CA THR A 256 -13.99 43.50 -24.54
C THR A 256 -14.15 43.30 -23.04
N VAL A 257 -14.80 44.28 -22.40
CA VAL A 257 -15.25 44.22 -21.00
C VAL A 257 -16.77 44.14 -20.92
N GLY A 258 -17.29 42.92 -20.90
CA GLY A 258 -18.71 42.62 -20.74
C GLY A 258 -19.14 42.43 -19.28
N GLY A 259 -20.39 42.79 -18.97
CA GLY A 259 -20.98 42.57 -17.65
C GLY A 259 -21.16 41.10 -17.28
N ASP A 260 -20.89 40.14 -18.15
CA ASP A 260 -20.98 38.70 -17.89
C ASP A 260 -19.60 38.03 -17.73
N ILE A 261 -18.51 38.76 -17.97
CA ILE A 261 -17.14 38.26 -17.83
C ILE A 261 -16.91 37.77 -16.41
N GLY A 262 -16.32 36.58 -16.29
CA GLY A 262 -15.98 35.95 -15.02
C GLY A 262 -17.15 35.28 -14.28
N VAL A 263 -18.40 35.46 -14.71
CA VAL A 263 -19.57 34.93 -14.00
C VAL A 263 -19.61 33.40 -14.08
N GLY A 264 -19.55 32.73 -12.92
CA GLY A 264 -19.63 31.28 -12.83
C GLY A 264 -18.32 30.55 -13.15
N LEU A 265 -17.23 31.27 -13.42
CA LEU A 265 -15.90 30.65 -13.60
C LEU A 265 -15.47 29.90 -12.35
N GLU A 266 -15.82 30.40 -11.16
CA GLU A 266 -15.56 29.74 -9.89
C GLU A 266 -16.21 28.35 -9.81
N VAL A 267 -17.42 28.19 -10.35
CA VAL A 267 -18.12 26.89 -10.40
C VAL A 267 -17.48 25.99 -11.44
N ILE A 268 -17.17 26.50 -12.64
CA ILE A 268 -16.52 25.74 -13.72
C ILE A 268 -15.18 25.17 -13.25
N VAL A 269 -14.34 26.03 -12.68
CA VAL A 269 -12.97 25.67 -12.27
C VAL A 269 -12.97 24.77 -11.04
N LEU A 270 -13.89 24.99 -10.08
CA LEU A 270 -14.07 24.08 -8.96
C LEU A 270 -14.54 22.70 -9.45
N THR A 271 -15.49 22.65 -10.39
CA THR A 271 -15.95 21.41 -11.01
C THR A 271 -14.81 20.68 -11.69
N ALA A 272 -14.00 21.39 -12.49
CA ALA A 272 -12.81 20.83 -13.13
C ALA A 272 -11.83 20.25 -12.11
N THR A 273 -11.53 21.00 -11.05
CA THR A 273 -10.59 20.59 -10.00
C THR A 273 -11.05 19.28 -9.31
N VAL A 274 -12.31 19.21 -8.91
CA VAL A 274 -12.87 18.03 -8.21
C VAL A 274 -13.01 16.84 -9.16
N LEU A 275 -13.49 17.06 -10.39
CA LEU A 275 -13.66 16.00 -11.40
C LEU A 275 -12.32 15.41 -11.85
N GLY A 276 -11.27 16.23 -11.86
CA GLY A 276 -9.88 15.81 -12.05
C GLY A 276 -9.33 14.92 -10.94
N GLY A 277 -10.06 14.73 -9.82
CA GLY A 277 -9.66 13.88 -8.71
C GLY A 277 -8.75 14.57 -7.68
N ILE A 278 -8.79 15.90 -7.61
CA ILE A 278 -8.21 16.68 -6.51
C ILE A 278 -9.25 16.74 -5.39
N THR A 279 -8.87 16.29 -4.19
CA THR A 279 -9.85 16.12 -3.10
C THR A 279 -10.16 17.43 -2.40
N LEU A 280 -11.45 17.64 -2.09
CA LEU A 280 -11.91 18.81 -1.32
C LEU A 280 -11.39 18.79 0.13
N GLY A 281 -10.97 17.63 0.63
CA GLY A 281 -10.35 17.49 1.96
C GLY A 281 -8.93 18.02 2.07
N GLY A 282 -8.29 18.39 0.95
CA GLY A 282 -6.89 18.79 0.90
C GLY A 282 -5.90 17.62 0.91
N GLY A 283 -4.63 17.93 0.67
CA GLY A 283 -3.50 17.00 0.80
C GLY A 283 -3.33 15.98 -0.32
N LYS A 284 -4.27 15.87 -1.26
CA LYS A 284 -4.14 15.00 -2.44
C LYS A 284 -4.54 15.73 -3.72
N GLY A 285 -3.58 15.89 -4.62
CA GLY A 285 -3.80 16.45 -5.95
C GLY A 285 -2.52 16.49 -6.77
N SER A 286 -2.64 16.83 -8.05
CA SER A 286 -1.51 17.03 -8.94
C SER A 286 -1.89 17.98 -10.08
N VAL A 287 -0.88 18.55 -10.73
CA VAL A 287 -1.08 19.37 -11.95
C VAL A 287 -1.78 18.57 -13.04
N ALA A 288 -1.40 17.31 -13.24
CA ALA A 288 -2.02 16.43 -14.24
C ALA A 288 -3.52 16.23 -13.97
N LYS A 289 -3.91 16.06 -12.70
CA LYS A 289 -5.32 15.96 -12.29
C LYS A 289 -6.09 17.25 -12.61
N SER A 290 -5.52 18.42 -12.33
CA SER A 290 -6.12 19.71 -12.68
C SER A 290 -6.33 19.85 -14.20
N LEU A 291 -5.30 19.55 -14.99
CA LEU A 291 -5.37 19.59 -16.46
C LEU A 291 -6.46 18.66 -17.01
N VAL A 292 -6.48 17.40 -16.58
CA VAL A 292 -7.50 16.42 -16.99
C VAL A 292 -8.90 16.92 -16.64
N GLY A 293 -9.07 17.45 -15.43
CA GLY A 293 -10.34 18.04 -14.99
C GLY A 293 -10.81 19.21 -15.85
N VAL A 294 -9.90 20.15 -16.17
CA VAL A 294 -10.18 21.30 -17.04
C VAL A 294 -10.60 20.83 -18.43
N LEU A 295 -9.89 19.86 -19.01
CA LEU A 295 -10.24 19.29 -20.31
C LEU A 295 -11.61 18.62 -20.28
N ILE A 296 -11.95 17.84 -19.26
CA ILE A 296 -13.27 17.20 -19.18
C ILE A 296 -14.38 18.26 -19.16
N VAL A 297 -14.26 19.27 -18.28
CA VAL A 297 -15.27 20.32 -18.15
C VAL A 297 -15.37 21.16 -19.42
N LEU A 298 -14.25 21.47 -20.05
CA LEU A 298 -14.21 22.21 -21.32
C LEU A 298 -14.88 21.44 -22.44
N LEU A 299 -14.53 20.15 -22.62
CA LEU A 299 -15.14 19.30 -23.64
C LEU A 299 -16.65 19.16 -23.45
N ILE A 300 -17.11 18.99 -22.20
CA ILE A 300 -18.55 18.95 -21.89
C ILE A 300 -19.22 20.28 -22.24
N THR A 301 -18.62 21.41 -21.84
CA THR A 301 -19.21 22.74 -22.06
C THR A 301 -19.28 23.08 -23.55
N ASN A 302 -18.19 22.85 -24.28
CA ASN A 302 -18.13 23.08 -25.72
C ASN A 302 -19.04 22.11 -26.47
N GLY A 303 -19.02 20.82 -26.11
CA GLY A 303 -19.87 19.82 -26.75
C GLY A 303 -21.36 20.10 -26.58
N LEU A 304 -21.82 20.47 -25.37
CA LEU A 304 -23.22 20.84 -25.14
C LEU A 304 -23.59 22.13 -25.90
N THR A 305 -22.68 23.08 -25.99
CA THR A 305 -22.90 24.33 -26.76
C THR A 305 -23.03 24.04 -28.25
N THR A 306 -22.15 23.19 -28.82
CA THR A 306 -22.23 22.76 -30.22
C THR A 306 -23.53 21.99 -30.52
N LEU A 307 -24.06 21.25 -29.55
CA LEU A 307 -25.36 20.57 -29.65
C LEU A 307 -26.56 21.52 -29.44
N ASN A 308 -26.35 22.84 -29.45
CA ASN A 308 -27.36 23.87 -29.26
C ASN A 308 -28.14 23.75 -27.93
N ALA A 309 -27.49 23.24 -26.87
CA ALA A 309 -28.08 23.25 -25.55
C ALA A 309 -28.24 24.70 -25.04
N ARG A 310 -29.41 25.01 -24.45
CA ARG A 310 -29.64 26.32 -23.84
C ARG A 310 -28.62 26.57 -22.72
N GLY A 311 -28.12 27.80 -22.57
CA GLY A 311 -27.07 28.13 -21.59
C GLY A 311 -27.39 27.75 -20.13
N GLY A 312 -28.68 27.74 -19.74
CA GLY A 312 -29.10 27.25 -18.42
C GLY A 312 -28.86 25.75 -18.22
N ILE A 313 -28.95 24.94 -19.28
CA ILE A 313 -28.70 23.49 -19.25
C ILE A 313 -27.22 23.22 -18.96
N ASN A 314 -26.30 24.00 -19.57
CA ASN A 314 -24.86 23.86 -19.32
C ASN A 314 -24.53 24.09 -17.83
N ARG A 315 -25.07 25.17 -17.24
CA ARG A 315 -24.86 25.48 -15.81
C ARG A 315 -25.46 24.40 -14.91
N MET A 316 -26.65 23.90 -15.23
CA MET A 316 -27.30 22.83 -14.47
C MET A 316 -26.53 21.51 -14.56
N ALA A 317 -26.05 21.13 -15.75
CA ALA A 317 -25.26 19.92 -15.95
C ALA A 317 -23.94 19.97 -15.18
N LEU A 318 -23.21 21.09 -15.26
CA LEU A 318 -21.97 21.28 -14.51
C LEU A 318 -22.18 21.23 -13.00
N ALA A 319 -23.22 21.89 -12.49
CA ALA A 319 -23.58 21.83 -11.06
C ALA A 319 -23.93 20.39 -10.61
N GLY A 320 -24.65 19.63 -11.44
CA GLY A 320 -24.96 18.22 -11.19
C GLY A 320 -23.71 17.34 -11.19
N ILE A 321 -22.80 17.54 -12.15
CA ILE A 321 -21.51 16.84 -12.22
C ILE A 321 -20.68 17.14 -10.97
N LEU A 322 -20.58 18.40 -10.56
CA LEU A 322 -19.87 18.80 -9.34
C LEU A 322 -20.45 18.12 -8.10
N LEU A 323 -21.78 18.09 -7.97
CA LEU A 323 -22.45 17.44 -6.84
C LEU A 323 -22.12 15.94 -6.77
N ILE A 324 -22.20 15.23 -7.90
CA ILE A 324 -21.86 13.80 -7.97
C ILE A 324 -20.38 13.59 -7.66
N ALA A 325 -19.49 14.38 -8.28
CA ALA A 325 -18.05 14.28 -8.08
C ALA A 325 -17.66 14.54 -6.62
N ALA A 326 -18.23 15.57 -5.99
CA ALA A 326 -18.02 15.87 -4.58
C ALA A 326 -18.56 14.77 -3.66
N MET A 327 -19.74 14.21 -3.96
CA MET A 327 -20.29 13.09 -3.17
C MET A 327 -19.40 11.85 -3.26
N VAL A 328 -18.90 11.52 -4.46
CA VAL A 328 -17.98 10.40 -4.66
C VAL A 328 -16.67 10.66 -3.93
N ASP A 329 -16.07 11.85 -4.04
CA ASP A 329 -14.83 12.20 -3.35
C ASP A 329 -14.99 12.07 -1.83
N ILE A 330 -16.02 12.69 -1.24
CA ILE A 330 -16.26 12.66 0.22
C ILE A 330 -16.46 11.21 0.72
N ARG A 331 -17.29 10.43 0.01
CA ARG A 331 -17.54 9.02 0.39
C ARG A 331 -16.31 8.14 0.18
N TRP A 332 -15.55 8.39 -0.88
CA TRP A 332 -14.31 7.68 -1.17
C TRP A 332 -13.29 7.96 -0.08
N GLN A 333 -13.00 9.22 0.26
CA GLN A 333 -12.02 9.54 1.32
C GLN A 333 -12.41 8.92 2.66
N LYS A 334 -13.69 9.02 3.06
CA LYS A 334 -14.17 8.49 4.34
C LYS A 334 -14.09 6.96 4.41
N ASN A 335 -14.38 6.28 3.30
CA ASN A 335 -14.53 4.82 3.29
C ASN A 335 -13.35 4.08 2.62
N ARG A 336 -12.35 4.77 2.06
CA ARG A 336 -11.26 4.17 1.26
C ARG A 336 -10.60 3.00 1.97
N THR A 337 -10.09 3.21 3.18
CA THR A 337 -9.39 2.15 3.95
C THR A 337 -10.32 0.95 4.19
N ARG A 338 -11.59 1.23 4.52
CA ARG A 338 -12.62 0.20 4.70
C ARG A 338 -13.00 -0.50 3.40
N ILE A 339 -13.01 0.19 2.26
CA ILE A 339 -13.33 -0.41 0.95
C ILE A 339 -12.15 -1.27 0.49
N ILE A 340 -10.93 -0.76 0.61
CA ILE A 340 -9.71 -1.49 0.25
C ILE A 340 -9.60 -2.75 1.11
N SER A 341 -9.70 -2.66 2.44
CA SER A 341 -9.62 -3.85 3.30
C SER A 341 -10.71 -4.89 2.99
N LYS A 342 -11.94 -4.44 2.70
CA LYS A 342 -13.06 -5.31 2.33
C LYS A 342 -12.95 -5.96 0.95
N VAL A 343 -12.19 -5.36 0.03
CA VAL A 343 -11.98 -5.89 -1.33
C VAL A 343 -10.67 -6.69 -1.39
N TYR A 344 -9.70 -6.37 -0.54
CA TYR A 344 -8.41 -7.04 -0.46
C TYR A 344 -8.53 -8.47 0.07
N VAL A 345 -9.33 -8.71 1.11
CA VAL A 345 -9.56 -10.07 1.64
C VAL A 345 -10.40 -10.88 0.63
N ALA A 346 -9.78 -11.91 0.05
CA ALA A 346 -10.32 -12.71 -1.05
C ALA A 346 -10.24 -14.22 -0.75
N PRO A 347 -11.09 -14.74 0.16
CA PRO A 347 -11.05 -16.14 0.57
C PRO A 347 -11.26 -17.08 -0.62
N THR A 348 -10.50 -18.17 -0.67
CA THR A 348 -10.65 -19.21 -1.71
C THR A 348 -11.38 -20.42 -1.17
N TYR A 349 -11.99 -21.24 -2.02
CA TYR A 349 -12.56 -22.52 -1.58
C TYR A 349 -11.44 -23.45 -1.12
N HIS A 350 -11.52 -23.92 0.12
CA HIS A 350 -10.60 -24.88 0.67
C HIS A 350 -11.38 -25.99 1.37
N ALA A 351 -11.17 -27.23 0.92
CA ALA A 351 -11.72 -28.41 1.52
C ALA A 351 -10.59 -29.32 1.98
N LEU A 352 -10.74 -29.85 3.19
CA LEU A 352 -9.91 -30.91 3.75
C LEU A 352 -10.80 -32.15 3.99
N PRO A 353 -10.21 -33.36 3.97
CA PRO A 353 -10.88 -34.56 4.46
C PRO A 353 -11.18 -34.42 5.97
N PRO A 354 -12.06 -35.26 6.56
CA PRO A 354 -12.20 -35.30 8.01
C PRO A 354 -10.84 -35.51 8.70
N PRO A 355 -10.52 -34.77 9.77
CA PRO A 355 -9.25 -34.93 10.47
C PRO A 355 -9.14 -36.34 11.09
N PRO A 356 -7.93 -36.89 11.20
CA PRO A 356 -7.67 -38.11 11.97
C PRO A 356 -8.14 -37.96 13.41
N ALA A 357 -8.58 -39.07 14.01
CA ALA A 357 -8.96 -39.09 15.42
C ALA A 357 -7.75 -38.82 16.32
N THR A 358 -7.95 -37.97 17.32
CA THR A 358 -6.96 -37.67 18.37
C THR A 358 -7.50 -38.00 19.77
N GLU A 359 -8.76 -38.42 19.86
CA GLU A 359 -9.43 -38.70 21.13
C GLU A 359 -8.80 -39.87 21.87
N ILE A 360 -8.73 -39.76 23.20
CA ILE A 360 -8.27 -40.83 24.09
C ILE A 360 -9.18 -42.04 23.95
N GLY A 361 -8.59 -43.23 23.84
CA GLY A 361 -9.30 -44.52 23.76
C GLY A 361 -9.70 -44.95 22.35
N GLN A 362 -9.51 -44.12 21.32
CA GLN A 362 -9.72 -44.51 19.92
C GLN A 362 -8.57 -45.37 19.37
N GLY A 363 -7.40 -45.33 20.01
CA GLY A 363 -6.18 -45.92 19.48
C GLY A 363 -5.65 -45.17 18.26
N GLY A 364 -4.33 -45.15 18.08
CA GLY A 364 -3.70 -44.58 16.90
C GLY A 364 -2.54 -43.65 17.22
N PRO A 365 -1.80 -43.21 16.19
CA PRO A 365 -0.53 -42.52 16.41
C PRO A 365 -0.67 -41.09 16.95
N PHE A 366 -1.84 -40.47 16.77
CA PHE A 366 -2.16 -39.11 17.26
C PHE A 366 -3.01 -39.13 18.53
N GLU A 367 -3.19 -40.29 19.18
CA GLU A 367 -3.96 -40.38 20.40
C GLU A 367 -3.39 -39.43 21.47
N GLN A 368 -4.26 -38.60 22.02
CA GLN A 368 -3.92 -37.64 23.06
C GLN A 368 -3.35 -38.33 24.30
N ASN A 369 -2.30 -37.75 24.86
CA ASN A 369 -1.66 -38.16 26.11
C ASN A 369 -1.29 -36.92 26.93
N ASP A 370 -0.54 -37.07 28.02
CA ASP A 370 -0.17 -35.93 28.88
C ASP A 370 1.34 -35.88 29.14
N LYS A 371 2.14 -36.35 28.16
CA LYS A 371 3.60 -36.46 28.31
C LYS A 371 4.29 -35.11 28.52
N LEU A 372 3.73 -34.02 27.98
CA LEU A 372 4.32 -32.68 28.09
C LEU A 372 3.87 -31.92 29.35
N ARG A 373 3.11 -32.55 30.25
CA ARG A 373 2.65 -31.90 31.47
C ARG A 373 3.77 -31.57 32.46
N ASP A 374 4.78 -32.41 32.58
CA ASP A 374 5.85 -32.25 33.58
C ASP A 374 7.16 -31.78 32.94
N VAL A 375 7.08 -30.91 31.94
CA VAL A 375 8.24 -30.29 31.30
C VAL A 375 8.91 -29.30 32.24
N GLU A 376 10.23 -29.25 32.19
CA GLU A 376 11.00 -28.24 32.89
C GLU A 376 10.90 -26.90 32.15
N LEU A 377 10.73 -25.82 32.91
CA LEU A 377 10.54 -24.48 32.37
C LEU A 377 11.83 -23.68 32.45
N ILE A 378 12.31 -23.22 31.29
CA ILE A 378 13.47 -22.35 31.15
C ILE A 378 12.98 -20.94 30.85
N GLY A 379 13.51 -19.95 31.58
CA GLY A 379 13.24 -18.54 31.31
C GLY A 379 11.80 -18.06 31.58
N LEU A 380 11.05 -18.74 32.45
CA LEU A 380 9.65 -18.38 32.77
C LEU A 380 9.52 -16.90 33.17
N GLY A 381 8.74 -16.14 32.41
CA GLY A 381 8.50 -14.71 32.61
C GLY A 381 9.71 -13.81 32.30
N ARG A 382 10.80 -14.38 31.75
CA ARG A 382 12.04 -13.67 31.40
C ARG A 382 12.30 -13.64 29.90
N ILE A 383 11.50 -14.35 29.12
CA ILE A 383 11.47 -14.31 27.65
C ILE A 383 10.02 -14.23 27.20
N GLU A 384 9.77 -13.59 26.06
CA GLU A 384 8.44 -13.49 25.47
C GLU A 384 8.49 -13.93 24.01
N ALA A 385 7.55 -14.79 23.62
CA ALA A 385 7.43 -15.32 22.26
C ALA A 385 8.68 -16.04 21.71
N PRO A 386 9.29 -17.01 22.45
CA PRO A 386 10.36 -17.83 21.90
C PRO A 386 9.81 -18.79 20.85
N GLU A 387 9.62 -18.31 19.63
CA GLU A 387 9.03 -19.06 18.50
C GLU A 387 9.91 -20.28 18.18
N ASP A 388 11.11 -20.09 17.62
CA ASP A 388 12.09 -21.16 17.46
C ASP A 388 13.04 -21.23 18.66
N VAL A 389 13.57 -22.43 18.88
CA VAL A 389 14.63 -22.70 19.85
C VAL A 389 15.75 -23.47 19.16
N ILE A 390 17.00 -23.20 19.53
CA ILE A 390 18.17 -23.85 18.91
C ILE A 390 19.32 -23.91 19.92
N LEU A 391 20.12 -24.97 19.87
CA LEU A 391 21.26 -25.14 20.76
C LEU A 391 22.57 -25.14 19.97
N ASP A 392 23.58 -24.47 20.51
CA ASP A 392 24.94 -24.53 19.99
C ASP A 392 25.69 -25.78 20.48
N ARG A 393 26.91 -25.97 19.97
CA ARG A 393 27.78 -27.11 20.34
C ARG A 393 28.20 -27.10 21.82
N ASN A 394 28.19 -25.93 22.45
CA ASN A 394 28.50 -25.71 23.86
C ASN A 394 27.27 -25.89 24.78
N ASN A 395 26.12 -26.28 24.20
CA ASN A 395 24.82 -26.40 24.84
C ASN A 395 24.16 -25.08 25.24
N ASN A 396 24.65 -23.92 24.79
CA ASN A 396 23.89 -22.70 25.03
C ASN A 396 22.63 -22.73 24.17
N LEU A 397 21.51 -22.33 24.77
CA LEU A 397 20.20 -22.31 24.15
C LEU A 397 19.90 -20.90 23.65
N TYR A 398 19.46 -20.79 22.40
CA TYR A 398 19.10 -19.55 21.75
C TYR A 398 17.60 -19.55 21.43
N ALA A 399 16.97 -18.40 21.61
CA ALA A 399 15.56 -18.19 21.29
C ALA A 399 15.29 -16.72 20.94
N GLY A 400 14.36 -16.49 20.02
CA GLY A 400 13.89 -15.15 19.69
C GLY A 400 13.05 -14.52 20.81
N SER A 401 13.01 -13.19 20.85
CA SER A 401 12.07 -12.43 21.67
C SER A 401 11.11 -11.62 20.81
N ARG A 402 9.91 -11.32 21.33
CA ARG A 402 8.94 -10.40 20.72
C ARG A 402 9.51 -9.01 20.41
N HIS A 403 10.61 -8.61 21.05
CA HIS A 403 11.26 -7.31 20.87
C HIS A 403 12.30 -7.28 19.75
N GLY A 404 12.54 -8.40 19.06
CA GLY A 404 13.57 -8.49 18.03
C GLY A 404 14.95 -8.84 18.55
N ASP A 405 15.02 -9.40 19.76
CA ASP A 405 16.27 -9.87 20.37
C ASP A 405 16.46 -11.36 20.13
N ILE A 406 17.71 -11.79 20.02
CA ILE A 406 18.11 -13.18 20.19
C ILE A 406 18.65 -13.35 21.60
N MET A 407 17.95 -14.13 22.42
CA MET A 407 18.33 -14.42 23.80
C MET A 407 19.20 -15.66 23.84
N ARG A 408 20.30 -15.62 24.60
CA ARG A 408 21.18 -16.76 24.86
C ARG A 408 21.11 -17.17 26.33
N PHE A 409 20.75 -18.42 26.59
CA PHE A 409 20.74 -19.05 27.90
C PHE A 409 21.95 -19.97 28.04
N PHE A 410 22.71 -19.80 29.12
CA PHE A 410 23.94 -20.54 29.35
C PHE A 410 23.69 -21.90 30.00
N ALA A 411 24.30 -22.95 29.45
CA ALA A 411 24.33 -24.26 30.08
C ALA A 411 25.14 -24.25 31.39
N PRO A 412 24.95 -25.25 32.28
CA PRO A 412 24.03 -26.40 32.15
C PRO A 412 22.63 -26.16 32.73
N ASP A 413 22.44 -25.12 33.53
CA ASP A 413 21.21 -24.87 34.30
C ASP A 413 20.25 -23.86 33.64
N TYR A 414 20.69 -23.16 32.59
CA TYR A 414 19.93 -22.15 31.85
C TYR A 414 19.36 -21.02 32.72
N GLN A 415 19.99 -20.76 33.88
CA GLN A 415 19.55 -19.69 34.79
C GLN A 415 20.10 -18.33 34.38
N ARG A 416 21.35 -18.30 33.89
CA ARG A 416 21.98 -17.11 33.34
C ARG A 416 21.57 -16.95 31.87
N MET A 417 21.19 -15.72 31.50
CA MET A 417 20.86 -15.36 30.12
C MET A 417 21.38 -13.97 29.78
N GLU A 418 21.50 -13.69 28.49
CA GLU A 418 21.83 -12.37 27.96
C GLU A 418 21.16 -12.14 26.60
N VAL A 419 21.13 -10.89 26.16
CA VAL A 419 20.83 -10.55 24.77
C VAL A 419 22.09 -10.82 23.96
N PHE A 420 22.06 -11.83 23.10
CA PHE A 420 23.17 -12.17 22.22
C PHE A 420 23.29 -11.16 21.07
N ALA A 421 22.16 -10.78 20.49
CA ALA A 421 22.09 -9.76 19.44
C ALA A 421 20.69 -9.11 19.39
N HIS A 422 20.64 -7.86 18.95
CA HIS A 422 19.41 -7.14 18.66
C HIS A 422 19.32 -6.87 17.15
N ILE A 423 18.24 -7.35 16.50
CA ILE A 423 18.04 -7.23 15.05
C ILE A 423 16.85 -6.29 14.75
N GLY A 424 15.80 -6.36 15.57
CA GLY A 424 14.48 -5.80 15.26
C GLY A 424 13.57 -6.81 14.55
N GLY A 425 12.33 -6.40 14.25
CA GLY A 425 11.31 -7.31 13.72
C GLY A 425 10.93 -8.43 14.70
N GLN A 426 10.34 -9.50 14.21
CA GLN A 426 10.04 -10.70 15.01
C GLN A 426 10.90 -11.88 14.53
N PRO A 427 11.82 -12.40 15.37
CA PRO A 427 12.61 -13.58 15.04
C PRO A 427 11.74 -14.84 15.06
N LEU A 428 11.87 -15.65 14.03
CA LEU A 428 11.14 -16.89 13.82
C LEU A 428 12.16 -18.04 13.76
N GLY A 429 12.27 -18.76 12.65
CA GLY A 429 13.19 -19.87 12.49
C GLY A 429 14.66 -19.50 12.54
N MET A 430 15.46 -20.43 13.07
CA MET A 430 16.91 -20.29 13.24
C MET A 430 17.70 -21.53 12.79
N ALA A 431 18.89 -21.32 12.23
CA ALA A 431 19.83 -22.39 11.89
C ALA A 431 21.29 -21.96 12.01
N PHE A 432 22.14 -22.83 12.58
CA PHE A 432 23.59 -22.63 12.62
C PHE A 432 24.26 -23.16 11.34
N ASP A 433 25.17 -22.38 10.77
CA ASP A 433 26.05 -22.83 9.71
C ASP A 433 27.29 -23.58 10.25
N ARG A 434 28.21 -23.96 9.35
CA ARG A 434 29.43 -24.72 9.73
C ARG A 434 30.41 -23.89 10.56
N GLN A 435 30.35 -22.56 10.49
CA GLN A 435 31.21 -21.62 11.21
C GLN A 435 30.55 -21.11 12.51
N ASP A 436 29.45 -21.74 12.93
CA ASP A 436 28.64 -21.34 14.09
C ASP A 436 28.04 -19.93 13.94
N ASN A 437 27.87 -19.42 12.71
CA ASN A 437 27.03 -18.25 12.46
C ASN A 437 25.56 -18.66 12.56
N LEU A 438 24.77 -17.85 13.24
CA LEU A 438 23.33 -18.06 13.40
C LEU A 438 22.58 -17.32 12.30
N TYR A 439 21.94 -18.06 11.40
CA TYR A 439 20.99 -17.50 10.45
C TYR A 439 19.60 -17.45 11.07
N VAL A 440 18.90 -16.34 10.87
CA VAL A 440 17.58 -16.08 11.47
C VAL A 440 16.64 -15.50 10.42
N CYS A 441 15.47 -16.11 10.31
CA CYS A 441 14.33 -15.56 9.59
C CYS A 441 13.63 -14.51 10.45
N ILE A 442 13.47 -13.30 9.91
CA ILE A 442 12.84 -12.17 10.61
C ILE A 442 11.57 -11.75 9.87
N GLY A 443 10.43 -11.90 10.55
CA GLY A 443 9.14 -11.41 10.08
C GLY A 443 9.19 -9.89 9.83
N GLY A 444 8.81 -9.48 8.63
CA GLY A 444 8.82 -8.10 8.12
C GLY A 444 10.14 -7.64 7.52
N MET A 445 11.21 -8.46 7.55
CA MET A 445 12.56 -7.99 7.18
C MET A 445 13.32 -8.93 6.23
N GLY A 446 13.22 -10.26 6.39
CA GLY A 446 13.96 -11.24 5.56
C GLY A 446 14.94 -12.10 6.35
N LEU A 447 16.05 -12.49 5.74
CA LEU A 447 17.06 -13.38 6.30
C LEU A 447 18.29 -12.60 6.79
N TYR A 448 18.70 -12.84 8.03
CA TYR A 448 19.85 -12.21 8.67
C TYR A 448 20.82 -13.27 9.18
N ARG A 449 22.10 -12.90 9.23
CA ARG A 449 23.20 -13.69 9.79
C ARG A 449 23.72 -12.98 11.03
N ILE A 450 23.97 -13.72 12.09
CA ILE A 450 24.64 -13.25 13.31
C ILE A 450 25.91 -14.05 13.49
N THR A 451 27.05 -13.37 13.55
CA THR A 451 28.35 -14.02 13.78
C THR A 451 28.50 -14.42 15.25
N PRO A 452 29.44 -15.32 15.60
CA PRO A 452 29.66 -15.74 16.99
C PRO A 452 29.96 -14.60 17.99
N ASP A 453 30.49 -13.47 17.51
CA ASP A 453 30.72 -12.24 18.30
C ASP A 453 29.47 -11.36 18.48
N GLY A 454 28.33 -11.74 17.88
CA GLY A 454 27.06 -11.03 17.97
C GLY A 454 26.83 -9.97 16.89
N THR A 455 27.69 -9.88 15.87
CA THR A 455 27.54 -8.92 14.78
C THR A 455 26.41 -9.35 13.84
N VAL A 456 25.43 -8.46 13.63
CA VAL A 456 24.25 -8.69 12.77
C VAL A 456 24.51 -8.20 11.35
N GLU A 457 24.32 -9.08 10.38
CA GLU A 457 24.48 -8.81 8.96
C GLU A 457 23.23 -9.23 8.17
N LYS A 458 22.80 -8.40 7.22
CA LYS A 458 21.70 -8.76 6.33
C LYS A 458 22.19 -9.76 5.29
N ALA A 459 21.57 -10.94 5.22
CA ALA A 459 21.83 -11.91 4.16
C ALA A 459 21.00 -11.57 2.92
N THR A 460 19.68 -11.46 3.06
CA THR A 460 18.78 -11.03 1.97
C THR A 460 17.44 -10.52 2.49
N ASP A 461 16.88 -9.51 1.83
CA ASP A 461 15.54 -8.95 2.05
C ASP A 461 14.69 -8.95 0.76
N GLU A 462 15.20 -9.55 -0.32
CA GLU A 462 14.54 -9.58 -1.61
C GLU A 462 14.83 -10.85 -2.43
N THR A 463 13.93 -11.15 -3.35
CA THR A 463 14.03 -12.26 -4.29
C THR A 463 13.52 -11.83 -5.68
N ASN A 464 13.51 -12.74 -6.65
CA ASN A 464 13.04 -12.44 -8.00
C ASN A 464 11.54 -12.08 -8.04
N ARG A 465 11.23 -10.99 -8.73
CA ARG A 465 9.86 -10.48 -8.92
C ARG A 465 9.04 -11.39 -9.86
N SER A 466 7.76 -11.59 -9.54
CA SER A 466 6.79 -12.21 -10.42
C SER A 466 6.36 -11.27 -11.54
N MET A 467 6.50 -11.70 -12.79
CA MET A 467 6.12 -10.91 -13.97
C MET A 467 4.61 -10.58 -14.02
N HIS A 468 3.77 -11.45 -13.47
CA HIS A 468 2.32 -11.30 -13.50
C HIS A 468 1.72 -10.68 -12.22
N SER A 469 2.55 -10.32 -11.24
CA SER A 469 2.06 -9.74 -9.99
C SER A 469 1.82 -8.23 -10.11
N VAL A 470 0.62 -7.79 -9.69
CA VAL A 470 0.27 -6.35 -9.62
C VAL A 470 1.06 -5.66 -8.51
N ASN A 471 1.28 -6.38 -7.40
CA ASN A 471 2.15 -5.95 -6.33
C ASN A 471 3.58 -6.41 -6.56
N ASP A 472 4.53 -5.54 -6.25
CA ASP A 472 5.92 -5.96 -6.26
C ASP A 472 6.10 -6.97 -5.12
N ASP A 473 6.31 -8.24 -5.49
CA ASP A 473 6.50 -9.38 -4.58
C ASP A 473 7.98 -9.76 -4.46
N SER A 474 8.90 -8.89 -4.92
CA SER A 474 10.34 -9.12 -4.73
C SER A 474 10.75 -9.00 -3.26
N ARG A 475 10.16 -8.07 -2.51
CA ARG A 475 10.45 -7.87 -1.09
C ARG A 475 9.87 -8.99 -0.24
N LEU A 476 10.69 -9.47 0.69
CA LEU A 476 10.29 -10.49 1.66
C LEU A 476 9.45 -9.86 2.77
N ARG A 477 8.30 -10.48 3.08
CA ARG A 477 7.37 -10.03 4.12
C ARG A 477 7.39 -10.89 5.35
N LEU A 478 7.23 -12.21 5.21
CA LEU A 478 7.11 -13.10 6.36
C LEU A 478 8.01 -14.31 6.17
N ALA A 479 9.33 -14.08 6.23
CA ALA A 479 10.32 -15.15 6.28
C ALA A 479 10.15 -15.89 7.61
N ASP A 480 9.91 -17.20 7.57
CA ASP A 480 9.38 -17.98 8.70
C ASP A 480 10.43 -18.98 9.22
N ASP A 481 10.56 -20.17 8.61
CA ASP A 481 11.55 -21.19 9.02
C ASP A 481 12.62 -21.45 7.96
N LEU A 482 13.77 -22.00 8.36
CA LEU A 482 14.91 -22.27 7.49
C LEU A 482 15.75 -23.48 7.88
N ASP A 483 16.43 -24.06 6.89
CA ASP A 483 17.54 -24.98 7.12
C ASP A 483 18.62 -24.84 6.02
N ILE A 484 19.84 -25.27 6.34
CA ILE A 484 21.05 -25.01 5.56
C ILE A 484 21.61 -26.32 5.01
N THR A 485 21.75 -26.43 3.68
CA THR A 485 22.35 -27.60 3.03
C THR A 485 23.86 -27.65 3.17
N ASP A 486 24.46 -28.81 2.89
CA ASP A 486 25.89 -29.03 3.03
C ASP A 486 26.77 -28.20 2.09
N ASP A 487 26.16 -27.76 0.98
CA ASP A 487 26.79 -26.88 0.00
C ASP A 487 26.60 -25.38 0.30
N GLY A 488 25.94 -25.04 1.42
CA GLY A 488 25.70 -23.65 1.82
C GLY A 488 24.48 -23.01 1.15
N LEU A 489 23.53 -23.80 0.66
CA LEU A 489 22.22 -23.27 0.23
C LEU A 489 21.31 -23.19 1.44
N ILE A 490 20.71 -22.03 1.67
CA ILE A 490 19.72 -21.82 2.71
C ILE A 490 18.35 -21.85 2.06
N PHE A 491 17.56 -22.86 2.41
CA PHE A 491 16.14 -22.89 2.05
C PHE A 491 15.35 -22.33 3.22
N PHE A 492 14.46 -21.40 2.93
CA PHE A 492 13.57 -20.85 3.93
C PHE A 492 12.17 -20.61 3.38
N SER A 493 11.17 -20.70 4.24
CA SER A 493 9.79 -20.42 3.91
C SER A 493 9.51 -18.93 4.00
N GLU A 494 8.67 -18.44 3.10
CA GLU A 494 7.94 -17.19 3.28
C GLU A 494 6.45 -17.51 3.31
N ALA A 495 5.83 -17.36 4.48
CA ALA A 495 4.47 -17.81 4.74
C ALA A 495 3.44 -17.13 3.84
N THR A 496 3.63 -15.84 3.58
CA THR A 496 2.73 -15.02 2.77
C THR A 496 3.47 -13.86 2.10
N VAL A 497 3.11 -13.55 0.86
CA VAL A 497 3.62 -12.37 0.13
C VAL A 497 2.67 -11.17 0.21
N ARG A 498 1.55 -11.32 0.95
CA ARG A 498 0.44 -10.35 0.97
C ARG A 498 0.30 -9.61 2.29
N TYR A 499 0.58 -10.28 3.40
CA TYR A 499 0.33 -9.81 4.75
C TYR A 499 1.63 -9.69 5.54
N GLU A 500 1.64 -8.80 6.52
CA GLU A 500 2.73 -8.70 7.50
C GLU A 500 2.49 -9.66 8.67
N MET A 501 3.46 -9.76 9.59
CA MET A 501 3.38 -10.66 10.73
C MET A 501 2.15 -10.40 11.61
N ASP A 502 1.73 -9.14 11.85
CA ASP A 502 0.53 -8.84 12.63
C ASP A 502 -0.80 -9.18 11.91
N GLU A 503 -0.73 -9.36 10.59
CA GLU A 503 -1.88 -9.66 9.72
C GLU A 503 -1.94 -11.14 9.28
N TRP A 504 -1.05 -12.01 9.80
CA TRP A 504 -1.03 -13.45 9.52
C TRP A 504 -2.41 -14.16 9.65
N PRO A 505 -3.30 -13.78 10.61
CA PRO A 505 -4.66 -14.34 10.72
C PRO A 505 -5.49 -14.26 9.44
N ILE A 506 -5.26 -13.21 8.63
CA ILE A 506 -6.00 -12.96 7.40
C ILE A 506 -5.63 -14.01 6.34
N ASP A 507 -4.37 -14.46 6.32
CA ASP A 507 -3.92 -15.50 5.39
C ASP A 507 -4.63 -16.84 5.65
N GLY A 508 -4.75 -17.22 6.93
CA GLY A 508 -5.51 -18.40 7.36
C GLY A 508 -7.00 -18.30 7.06
N LEU A 509 -7.57 -17.09 7.22
CA LEU A 509 -8.93 -16.83 6.78
C LEU A 509 -9.07 -16.97 5.28
N GLU A 510 -8.08 -16.62 4.46
CA GLU A 510 -8.18 -16.80 3.02
C GLU A 510 -7.97 -18.24 2.57
N ALA A 511 -7.07 -18.97 3.24
CA ALA A 511 -6.56 -20.29 2.88
C ALA A 511 -6.08 -20.37 1.43
N ARG A 512 -5.50 -19.27 0.93
CA ARG A 512 -5.06 -19.09 -0.46
C ARG A 512 -3.57 -19.34 -0.57
N GLY A 513 -3.17 -20.18 -1.52
CA GLY A 513 -1.77 -20.44 -1.80
C GLY A 513 -1.07 -19.21 -2.35
N ASN A 514 -0.35 -18.48 -1.51
CA ASN A 514 0.39 -17.27 -1.88
C ASN A 514 1.78 -17.19 -1.22
N GLY A 515 2.10 -18.09 -0.29
CA GLY A 515 3.45 -18.27 0.23
C GLY A 515 4.36 -18.99 -0.77
N ARG A 516 5.64 -19.05 -0.42
CA ARG A 516 6.71 -19.60 -1.27
C ARG A 516 7.86 -20.18 -0.45
N ILE A 517 8.67 -21.03 -1.09
CA ILE A 517 9.99 -21.42 -0.59
C ILE A 517 11.04 -20.62 -1.35
N ILE A 518 12.01 -20.08 -0.64
CA ILE A 518 13.10 -19.28 -1.16
C ILE A 518 14.40 -20.03 -0.93
N CYS A 519 15.34 -19.87 -1.87
CA CYS A 519 16.68 -20.40 -1.79
C CYS A 519 17.67 -19.23 -1.86
N TYR A 520 18.54 -19.13 -0.86
CA TYR A 520 19.66 -18.20 -0.80
C TYR A 520 20.97 -18.98 -0.86
N ASP A 521 21.86 -18.58 -1.77
CA ASP A 521 23.19 -19.18 -1.90
C ASP A 521 24.21 -18.32 -1.15
N THR A 522 24.77 -18.87 -0.07
CA THR A 522 25.78 -18.18 0.76
C THR A 522 27.08 -17.87 0.02
N LYS A 523 27.41 -18.58 -1.07
CA LYS A 523 28.64 -18.39 -1.83
C LYS A 523 28.53 -17.24 -2.82
N THR A 524 27.37 -17.10 -3.47
CA THR A 524 27.13 -16.09 -4.51
C THR A 524 26.36 -14.88 -4.01
N GLY A 525 25.68 -14.99 -2.86
CA GLY A 525 24.74 -13.99 -2.35
C GLY A 525 23.43 -13.92 -3.15
N ALA A 526 23.18 -14.87 -4.05
CA ALA A 526 22.00 -14.85 -4.90
C ALA A 526 20.77 -15.43 -4.17
N THR A 527 19.63 -14.76 -4.29
CA THR A 527 18.34 -15.22 -3.75
C THR A 527 17.35 -15.46 -4.88
N HIS A 528 16.68 -16.60 -4.89
CA HIS A 528 15.60 -16.89 -5.83
C HIS A 528 14.48 -17.69 -5.18
N THR A 529 13.27 -17.56 -5.73
CA THR A 529 12.11 -18.32 -5.31
C THR A 529 12.17 -19.72 -5.93
N ALA A 530 12.24 -20.75 -5.08
CA ALA A 530 12.32 -22.16 -5.49
C ALA A 530 10.94 -22.78 -5.76
N LEU A 531 9.92 -22.41 -4.96
CA LEU A 531 8.55 -22.93 -5.10
C LEU A 531 7.53 -21.85 -4.75
N ARG A 532 6.37 -21.80 -5.42
CA ARG A 532 5.33 -20.77 -5.22
C ARG A 532 3.94 -21.39 -5.04
N GLY A 533 3.01 -20.57 -4.54
CA GLY A 533 1.59 -20.92 -4.47
C GLY A 533 1.26 -21.85 -3.31
N LEU A 534 2.04 -21.76 -2.23
CA LEU A 534 1.90 -22.57 -1.03
C LEU A 534 0.98 -21.88 -0.03
N LYS A 535 0.21 -22.66 0.73
CA LYS A 535 -0.70 -22.20 1.77
C LYS A 535 0.03 -22.11 3.09
N PHE A 536 0.63 -20.96 3.34
CA PHE A 536 1.39 -20.69 4.56
C PHE A 536 2.47 -21.75 4.77
N PRO A 537 3.46 -21.83 3.88
CA PRO A 537 4.60 -22.71 4.09
C PRO A 537 5.33 -22.27 5.34
N ASN A 538 5.74 -23.24 6.14
CA ASN A 538 6.41 -22.98 7.40
C ASN A 538 7.63 -23.91 7.51
N GLY A 539 7.71 -24.72 8.57
CA GLY A 539 8.84 -25.58 8.91
C GLY A 539 9.65 -26.12 7.74
N ILE A 540 10.98 -25.93 7.75
CA ILE A 540 11.93 -26.38 6.73
C ILE A 540 12.97 -27.29 7.38
N CYS A 541 13.13 -28.49 6.82
CA CYS A 541 14.19 -29.40 7.24
C CYS A 541 14.84 -30.02 6.01
N VAL A 542 16.16 -29.97 5.90
CA VAL A 542 16.86 -30.77 4.88
C VAL A 542 16.71 -32.24 5.25
N ALA A 543 16.30 -33.04 4.28
CA ALA A 543 16.06 -34.45 4.46
C ALA A 543 17.39 -35.22 4.60
N SER A 544 17.31 -36.42 5.17
CA SER A 544 18.45 -37.32 5.38
C SER A 544 19.18 -37.73 4.10
N ASP A 545 18.54 -37.59 2.93
CA ASP A 545 19.13 -37.84 1.61
C ASP A 545 20.09 -36.75 1.12
N GLY A 546 20.10 -35.56 1.75
CA GLY A 546 20.94 -34.43 1.36
C GLY A 546 20.61 -33.81 -0.01
N GLN A 547 19.52 -34.24 -0.65
CA GLN A 547 19.10 -33.85 -1.99
C GLN A 547 17.71 -33.20 -2.02
N SER A 548 16.98 -33.26 -0.90
CA SER A 548 15.64 -32.69 -0.76
C SER A 548 15.43 -31.98 0.57
N ILE A 549 14.42 -31.12 0.62
CA ILE A 549 13.91 -30.53 1.85
C ILE A 549 12.49 -31.04 2.11
N LEU A 550 12.15 -31.24 3.37
CA LEU A 550 10.79 -31.34 3.86
C LEU A 550 10.30 -29.94 4.22
N PHE A 551 9.04 -29.66 3.90
CA PHE A 551 8.40 -28.43 4.33
C PHE A 551 6.94 -28.63 4.74
N ALA A 552 6.50 -27.87 5.73
CA ALA A 552 5.12 -27.82 6.18
C ALA A 552 4.28 -26.84 5.36
N GLU A 553 3.01 -27.16 5.09
CA GLU A 553 1.99 -26.17 4.73
C GLU A 553 0.96 -26.10 5.84
N THR A 554 1.01 -25.06 6.67
CA THR A 554 0.23 -24.90 7.89
C THR A 554 -1.27 -24.96 7.61
N PHE A 555 -1.78 -24.17 6.67
CA PHE A 555 -3.19 -24.23 6.25
C PHE A 555 -3.45 -25.30 5.18
N GLY A 556 -2.42 -25.98 4.69
CA GLY A 556 -2.56 -27.19 3.88
C GLY A 556 -2.79 -28.45 4.72
N CYS A 557 -2.45 -28.40 6.02
CA CYS A 557 -2.44 -29.53 6.95
C CYS A 557 -1.65 -30.72 6.37
N SER A 558 -0.48 -30.43 5.78
CA SER A 558 0.33 -31.41 5.04
C SER A 558 1.82 -31.13 5.14
N ILE A 559 2.63 -32.19 5.04
CA ILE A 559 4.08 -32.14 4.86
C ILE A 559 4.40 -32.56 3.42
N LYS A 560 5.26 -31.78 2.77
CA LYS A 560 5.70 -32.02 1.40
C LYS A 560 7.22 -32.07 1.32
N ARG A 561 7.72 -32.66 0.24
CA ARG A 561 9.14 -32.75 -0.08
C ARG A 561 9.41 -32.00 -1.36
N LEU A 562 10.43 -31.16 -1.38
CA LEU A 562 10.98 -30.53 -2.58
C LEU A 562 12.38 -31.08 -2.85
N TRP A 563 12.57 -31.70 -4.00
CA TRP A 563 13.87 -32.20 -4.45
C TRP A 563 14.66 -31.07 -5.11
N PHE A 564 15.74 -30.61 -4.49
CA PHE A 564 16.60 -29.54 -5.05
C PHE A 564 17.82 -30.08 -5.80
N ALA A 565 18.18 -31.35 -5.57
CA ALA A 565 19.25 -32.06 -6.25
C ALA A 565 18.82 -33.49 -6.65
N GLY A 566 19.72 -34.23 -7.29
CA GLY A 566 19.49 -35.62 -7.69
C GLY A 566 18.57 -35.79 -8.92
N PRO A 567 18.19 -37.04 -9.25
CA PRO A 567 17.40 -37.37 -10.44
C PRO A 567 15.96 -36.83 -10.38
N LYS A 568 15.45 -36.53 -9.18
CA LYS A 568 14.11 -35.97 -8.96
C LYS A 568 14.09 -34.44 -8.86
N LYS A 569 15.21 -33.76 -9.14
CA LYS A 569 15.33 -32.30 -9.00
C LYS A 569 14.14 -31.54 -9.63
N GLY A 570 13.55 -30.64 -8.85
CA GLY A 570 12.39 -29.83 -9.21
C GLY A 570 11.02 -30.47 -8.91
N GLN A 571 10.99 -31.75 -8.52
CA GLN A 571 9.73 -32.43 -8.18
C GLN A 571 9.30 -32.12 -6.75
N VAL A 572 7.98 -32.06 -6.55
CA VAL A 572 7.34 -31.91 -5.24
C VAL A 572 6.48 -33.13 -4.96
N GLU A 573 6.70 -33.77 -3.82
CA GLU A 573 5.98 -34.96 -3.38
C GLU A 573 5.23 -34.67 -2.08
N VAL A 574 4.06 -35.28 -1.90
CA VAL A 574 3.33 -35.22 -0.62
C VAL A 574 3.85 -36.35 0.25
N VAL A 575 4.40 -36.01 1.42
CA VAL A 575 4.91 -36.99 2.40
C VAL A 575 3.81 -37.36 3.38
N MET A 576 3.03 -36.37 3.81
CA MET A 576 1.90 -36.56 4.70
C MET A 576 0.81 -35.57 4.36
N ASP A 577 -0.43 -36.02 4.32
CA ASP A 577 -1.60 -35.19 4.14
C ASP A 577 -2.60 -35.37 5.28
N ASN A 578 -3.58 -34.48 5.33
CA ASN A 578 -4.70 -34.55 6.27
C ASN A 578 -4.26 -34.65 7.75
N LEU A 579 -3.26 -33.86 8.15
CA LEU A 579 -2.87 -33.76 9.56
C LEU A 579 -4.07 -33.34 10.43
N PRO A 580 -4.12 -33.78 11.70
CA PRO A 580 -5.20 -33.40 12.62
C PRO A 580 -5.05 -31.94 13.12
N GLY A 581 -3.87 -31.35 12.97
CA GLY A 581 -3.54 -29.99 13.33
C GLY A 581 -2.81 -29.23 12.22
N TYR A 582 -2.39 -28.02 12.54
CA TYR A 582 -1.67 -27.13 11.63
C TYR A 582 -0.16 -27.32 11.80
N PRO A 583 0.56 -27.87 10.82
CA PRO A 583 2.00 -28.12 10.95
C PRO A 583 2.80 -26.83 10.94
N ASP A 584 3.89 -26.85 11.69
CA ASP A 584 4.84 -25.75 11.90
C ASP A 584 6.27 -26.29 11.69
N ASN A 585 7.26 -25.93 12.53
CA ASN A 585 8.66 -26.36 12.37
C ASN A 585 8.85 -27.90 12.30
N ILE A 586 9.81 -28.32 11.48
CA ILE A 586 10.22 -29.72 11.27
C ILE A 586 11.70 -29.82 11.61
N ASN A 587 12.09 -30.77 12.47
CA ASN A 587 13.48 -30.91 12.89
C ASN A 587 13.95 -32.36 12.97
N LEU A 588 15.24 -32.58 12.74
CA LEU A 588 15.83 -33.93 12.73
C LEU A 588 15.87 -34.51 14.15
N ALA A 589 15.50 -35.78 14.28
CA ALA A 589 15.60 -36.55 15.52
C ALA A 589 16.92 -37.34 15.58
N SER A 590 17.34 -37.76 16.78
CA SER A 590 18.62 -38.46 16.94
C SER A 590 18.68 -39.79 16.19
N ASP A 591 17.54 -40.48 16.11
CA ASP A 591 17.35 -41.80 15.51
C ASP A 591 17.17 -41.77 13.97
N GLY A 592 17.33 -40.61 13.33
CA GLY A 592 17.19 -40.45 11.88
C GLY A 592 15.76 -40.26 11.39
N ASN A 593 14.80 -40.11 12.31
CA ASN A 593 13.44 -39.67 12.01
C ASN A 593 13.32 -38.14 12.14
N TYR A 594 12.10 -37.61 12.11
CA TYR A 594 11.81 -36.18 12.21
C TYR A 594 10.79 -35.89 13.31
N TRP A 595 10.98 -34.77 13.97
CA TRP A 595 10.00 -34.10 14.82
C TRP A 595 9.21 -33.07 14.02
N LEU A 596 7.94 -32.89 14.37
CA LEU A 596 7.03 -31.91 13.78
C LEU A 596 6.18 -31.28 14.88
N ALA A 597 6.05 -29.95 14.84
CA ALA A 597 5.13 -29.20 15.70
C ALA A 597 3.78 -29.10 15.01
N LEU A 598 2.72 -29.28 15.79
CA LEU A 598 1.40 -28.83 15.44
C LEU A 598 1.05 -27.64 16.32
N VAL A 599 1.04 -26.44 15.74
CA VAL A 599 0.79 -25.17 16.45
C VAL A 599 -0.64 -25.05 16.99
N GLY A 600 -1.55 -25.81 16.39
CA GLY A 600 -2.95 -25.86 16.79
C GLY A 600 -3.65 -27.06 16.19
N MET A 601 -4.87 -27.30 16.65
CA MET A 601 -5.71 -28.41 16.20
C MET A 601 -6.83 -27.92 15.27
N ARG A 602 -7.20 -28.78 14.31
CA ARG A 602 -8.32 -28.48 13.42
C ARG A 602 -9.64 -28.54 14.17
N SER A 603 -10.54 -27.61 13.83
CA SER A 603 -11.89 -27.59 14.35
C SER A 603 -12.90 -27.85 13.23
N PRO A 604 -13.98 -28.64 13.46
CA PRO A 604 -15.02 -28.86 12.46
C PRO A 604 -15.68 -27.56 11.98
N SER A 605 -15.76 -26.55 12.85
CA SER A 605 -16.33 -25.23 12.52
C SER A 605 -15.48 -24.46 11.52
N LEU A 606 -14.15 -24.43 11.69
CA LEU A 606 -13.26 -23.77 10.73
C LEU A 606 -13.17 -24.54 9.41
N ASP A 607 -13.08 -25.87 9.46
CA ASP A 607 -13.06 -26.72 8.26
C ASP A 607 -14.32 -26.52 7.40
N LEU A 608 -15.48 -26.32 8.04
CA LEU A 608 -16.72 -25.96 7.35
C LEU A 608 -16.65 -24.54 6.77
N ALA A 609 -16.16 -23.56 7.54
CA ALA A 609 -16.02 -22.18 7.08
C ALA A 609 -15.07 -22.06 5.86
N TRP A 610 -14.02 -22.88 5.79
CA TRP A 610 -13.11 -22.98 4.65
C TRP A 610 -13.79 -23.42 3.36
N LYS A 611 -14.86 -24.23 3.44
CA LYS A 611 -15.71 -24.57 2.28
C LYS A 611 -16.66 -23.43 1.88
N MET A 612 -16.74 -22.35 2.66
CA MET A 612 -17.69 -21.24 2.48
C MET A 612 -17.00 -19.87 2.28
N PRO A 613 -16.33 -19.61 1.14
CA PRO A 613 -15.65 -18.33 0.88
C PRO A 613 -16.52 -17.08 1.08
N GLY A 614 -17.79 -17.16 0.67
CA GLY A 614 -18.74 -16.06 0.84
C GLY A 614 -19.08 -15.76 2.30
N PHE A 615 -19.06 -16.76 3.18
CA PHE A 615 -19.23 -16.59 4.62
C PHE A 615 -18.01 -15.88 5.22
N ARG A 616 -16.80 -16.39 4.96
CA ARG A 616 -15.54 -15.76 5.43
C ARG A 616 -15.37 -14.34 4.93
N ARG A 617 -15.75 -14.07 3.67
CA ARG A 617 -15.76 -12.70 3.11
C ARG A 617 -16.75 -11.79 3.84
N ARG A 618 -17.92 -12.28 4.29
CA ARG A 618 -18.85 -11.47 5.09
C ARG A 618 -18.34 -11.26 6.51
N MET A 619 -17.75 -12.28 7.11
CA MET A 619 -17.10 -12.22 8.43
C MET A 619 -16.05 -11.11 8.45
N ALA A 620 -15.08 -11.17 7.53
CA ALA A 620 -14.04 -10.14 7.38
C ALA A 620 -14.59 -8.72 7.11
N LYS A 621 -15.81 -8.59 6.57
CA LYS A 621 -16.43 -7.30 6.25
C LYS A 621 -17.25 -6.70 7.40
N ARG A 622 -17.72 -7.52 8.34
CA ARG A 622 -18.78 -7.15 9.29
C ARG A 622 -18.44 -7.42 10.74
N VAL A 623 -17.45 -8.27 11.00
CA VAL A 623 -17.10 -8.76 12.34
C VAL A 623 -15.68 -8.29 12.68
N PRO A 624 -15.42 -7.79 13.90
CA PRO A 624 -14.07 -7.54 14.42
C PRO A 624 -13.17 -8.77 14.33
N VAL A 625 -11.85 -8.58 14.19
CA VAL A 625 -10.89 -9.67 13.92
C VAL A 625 -10.81 -10.68 15.07
N ASP A 626 -10.88 -10.18 16.30
CA ASP A 626 -10.93 -10.91 17.56
C ASP A 626 -12.15 -11.83 17.70
N GLU A 627 -13.20 -11.60 16.91
CA GLU A 627 -14.46 -12.35 16.91
C GLU A 627 -14.60 -13.27 15.69
N TRP A 628 -13.52 -13.47 14.92
CA TRP A 628 -13.53 -14.37 13.77
C TRP A 628 -13.51 -15.84 14.18
N LEU A 629 -14.11 -16.72 13.36
CA LEU A 629 -13.82 -18.14 13.43
C LEU A 629 -12.34 -18.34 13.09
N PHE A 630 -11.58 -18.82 14.08
CA PHE A 630 -10.12 -18.86 14.05
C PHE A 630 -9.59 -20.30 14.22
N PRO A 631 -8.40 -20.62 13.68
CA PRO A 631 -7.66 -21.85 14.02
C PRO A 631 -7.57 -22.04 15.54
N ASN A 632 -7.86 -23.26 16.03
CA ASN A 632 -7.70 -23.54 17.47
C ASN A 632 -6.21 -23.72 17.79
N ILE A 633 -5.56 -22.63 18.19
CA ILE A 633 -4.14 -22.58 18.57
C ILE A 633 -3.90 -22.72 20.08
N ASN A 634 -4.95 -23.01 20.86
CA ASN A 634 -4.83 -23.14 22.32
C ASN A 634 -4.20 -24.47 22.73
N THR A 635 -4.24 -25.47 21.85
CA THR A 635 -3.69 -26.81 22.10
C THR A 635 -2.80 -27.18 20.93
N GLY A 636 -1.51 -27.35 21.20
CA GLY A 636 -0.53 -27.86 20.24
C GLY A 636 -0.01 -29.22 20.68
N CYS A 637 0.74 -29.88 19.79
CA CYS A 637 1.43 -31.11 20.13
C CYS A 637 2.70 -31.26 19.30
N VAL A 638 3.57 -32.17 19.75
CA VAL A 638 4.75 -32.58 18.97
C VAL A 638 4.57 -34.02 18.54
N VAL A 639 4.86 -34.30 17.27
CA VAL A 639 4.77 -35.64 16.70
C VAL A 639 6.10 -36.05 16.11
N LYS A 640 6.42 -37.34 16.19
CA LYS A 640 7.57 -37.94 15.52
C LYS A 640 7.12 -38.73 14.32
N PHE A 641 7.79 -38.58 13.19
CA PHE A 641 7.45 -39.30 11.97
C PHE A 641 8.70 -39.74 11.22
N ASN A 642 8.60 -40.82 10.46
CA ASN A 642 9.69 -41.33 9.64
C ASN A 642 9.73 -40.71 8.24
N GLU A 643 10.77 -41.00 7.47
CA GLU A 643 10.98 -40.51 6.10
C GLU A 643 9.79 -40.78 5.15
N GLN A 644 8.99 -41.83 5.41
CA GLN A 644 7.81 -42.21 4.62
C GLN A 644 6.52 -41.52 5.08
N GLY A 645 6.57 -40.63 6.08
CA GLY A 645 5.39 -39.95 6.61
C GLY A 645 4.57 -40.77 7.61
N LYS A 646 5.09 -41.90 8.10
CA LYS A 646 4.43 -42.68 9.15
C LYS A 646 4.71 -42.05 10.51
N ILE A 647 3.66 -41.67 11.23
CA ILE A 647 3.77 -41.21 12.62
C ILE A 647 4.17 -42.38 13.52
N LEU A 648 5.12 -42.12 14.40
CA LEU A 648 5.69 -43.08 15.35
C LEU A 648 5.17 -42.83 16.76
N GLU A 649 5.10 -41.56 17.16
CA GLU A 649 4.66 -41.16 18.50
C GLU A 649 4.17 -39.72 18.51
N SER A 650 3.34 -39.38 19.49
CA SER A 650 2.85 -38.03 19.75
C SER A 650 3.01 -37.65 21.23
N PHE A 651 3.16 -36.34 21.47
CA PHE A 651 3.42 -35.72 22.77
C PHE A 651 2.49 -34.54 22.94
N TRP A 652 1.70 -34.59 24.00
CA TRP A 652 0.60 -33.65 24.26
C TRP A 652 0.70 -33.08 25.67
N ASP A 653 0.20 -31.85 25.84
CA ASP A 653 -0.14 -31.23 27.12
C ASP A 653 -1.67 -31.05 27.12
N LEU A 654 -2.41 -31.90 27.84
CA LEU A 654 -3.89 -31.89 27.77
C LEU A 654 -4.49 -30.61 28.32
N ARG A 655 -3.79 -29.94 29.24
CA ARG A 655 -4.27 -28.72 29.88
C ARG A 655 -3.78 -27.47 29.19
N GLY A 656 -2.71 -27.58 28.39
CA GLY A 656 -2.07 -26.44 27.74
C GLY A 656 -1.54 -25.42 28.75
N GLU A 657 -1.16 -25.87 29.95
CA GLU A 657 -0.70 -24.98 31.04
C GLU A 657 0.74 -24.51 30.80
N ASN A 658 1.62 -25.42 30.35
CA ASN A 658 3.05 -25.12 30.22
C ASN A 658 3.39 -24.58 28.83
N HIS A 659 2.87 -25.22 27.78
CA HIS A 659 3.18 -24.89 26.39
C HIS A 659 1.93 -24.90 25.50
N PRO A 660 1.01 -23.94 25.69
CA PRO A 660 0.02 -23.65 24.65
C PRO A 660 0.75 -23.21 23.37
N MET A 661 0.22 -23.56 22.21
CA MET A 661 0.76 -23.14 20.90
C MET A 661 2.26 -23.46 20.69
N ILE A 662 2.59 -24.74 20.49
CA ILE A 662 3.97 -25.18 20.21
C ILE A 662 4.27 -24.95 18.73
N THR A 663 5.22 -24.06 18.43
CA THR A 663 5.62 -23.75 17.04
C THR A 663 6.90 -24.50 16.65
N SER A 664 7.77 -24.81 17.62
CA SER A 664 9.05 -25.46 17.37
C SER A 664 9.47 -26.48 18.41
N MET A 665 10.39 -27.35 18.01
CA MET A 665 11.07 -28.28 18.90
C MET A 665 12.48 -28.63 18.40
N ARG A 666 13.41 -28.84 19.33
CA ARG A 666 14.75 -29.37 19.02
C ARG A 666 15.11 -30.50 19.94
N GLU A 667 15.55 -31.61 19.37
CA GLU A 667 16.19 -32.66 20.14
C GLU A 667 17.68 -32.34 20.33
N HIS A 668 18.15 -32.35 21.57
CA HIS A 668 19.57 -32.13 21.89
C HIS A 668 19.94 -32.88 23.17
N ARG A 669 20.96 -33.73 23.08
CA ARG A 669 21.53 -34.52 24.19
C ARG A 669 20.49 -35.26 25.06
N GLY A 670 19.55 -35.92 24.39
CA GLY A 670 18.49 -36.69 25.05
C GLY A 670 17.37 -35.85 25.68
N TYR A 671 17.27 -34.58 25.33
CA TYR A 671 16.16 -33.70 25.71
C TYR A 671 15.48 -33.13 24.47
N LEU A 672 14.17 -32.91 24.57
CA LEU A 672 13.39 -32.17 23.60
C LEU A 672 13.09 -30.78 24.15
N TYR A 673 13.59 -29.75 23.48
CA TYR A 673 13.34 -28.35 23.79
C TYR A 673 12.14 -27.86 22.98
N LEU A 674 11.25 -27.08 23.60
CA LEU A 674 9.97 -26.65 23.01
C LEU A 674 9.88 -25.13 22.97
N GLY A 675 9.65 -24.57 21.79
CA GLY A 675 9.33 -23.16 21.57
C GLY A 675 7.85 -22.93 21.26
N GLY A 676 7.40 -21.70 21.44
CA GLY A 676 6.06 -21.26 21.06
C GLY A 676 5.93 -19.75 21.09
N ILE A 677 5.42 -19.19 19.99
CA ILE A 677 5.32 -17.75 19.77
C ILE A 677 4.38 -17.00 20.75
N MET A 678 3.49 -17.70 21.44
CA MET A 678 2.62 -17.12 22.48
C MET A 678 3.05 -17.49 23.90
N ASN A 679 4.21 -18.14 24.05
CA ASN A 679 4.74 -18.54 25.35
C ASN A 679 5.64 -17.48 25.98
N ASN A 680 5.83 -17.58 27.29
CA ASN A 680 6.80 -16.78 28.05
C ASN A 680 7.87 -17.63 28.74
N ARG A 681 8.12 -18.82 28.17
CA ARG A 681 9.06 -19.85 28.64
C ARG A 681 9.49 -20.74 27.48
N ILE A 682 10.58 -21.45 27.66
CA ILE A 682 11.01 -22.58 26.82
C ILE A 682 10.80 -23.86 27.62
N GLY A 683 10.28 -24.90 26.98
CA GLY A 683 10.05 -26.21 27.61
C GLY A 683 11.24 -27.13 27.41
N ARG A 684 11.55 -27.96 28.41
CA ARG A 684 12.56 -29.02 28.30
C ARG A 684 11.98 -30.34 28.80
N TYR A 685 11.89 -31.32 27.91
CA TYR A 685 11.38 -32.67 28.19
C TYR A 685 12.50 -33.70 28.08
N LYS A 686 12.60 -34.65 29.03
CA LYS A 686 13.59 -35.74 28.96
C LYS A 686 13.06 -36.88 28.10
N LEU A 687 13.76 -37.20 27.02
CA LEU A 687 13.43 -38.35 26.17
C LEU A 687 14.03 -39.63 26.76
N THR A 688 13.25 -40.72 26.78
CA THR A 688 13.66 -42.00 27.37
C THR A 688 14.60 -42.82 26.48
N ASN A 689 14.43 -42.73 25.15
CA ASN A 689 15.14 -43.54 24.15
C ASN A 689 15.96 -42.70 23.16
N ALA A 690 16.40 -41.52 23.57
CA ALA A 690 17.16 -40.60 22.71
C ALA A 690 18.67 -40.72 22.93
N ASP A 691 19.47 -40.39 21.92
CA ASP A 691 20.92 -40.38 22.03
C ASP A 691 21.38 -39.21 22.93
N PRO A 692 22.03 -39.49 24.08
CA PRO A 692 22.48 -38.46 25.01
C PRO A 692 23.61 -37.59 24.46
N ASN A 693 24.25 -37.99 23.36
CA ASN A 693 25.31 -37.25 22.69
C ASN A 693 24.84 -36.55 21.40
N PHE A 694 23.55 -36.62 21.09
CA PHE A 694 23.01 -36.01 19.87
C PHE A 694 23.16 -34.50 19.90
N VAL A 695 23.90 -33.97 18.93
CA VAL A 695 24.00 -32.55 18.59
C VAL A 695 23.77 -32.46 17.09
N GLN A 696 22.66 -31.85 16.67
CA GLN A 696 22.23 -31.82 15.26
C GLN A 696 23.35 -31.34 14.32
N TYR A 697 24.05 -30.28 14.70
CA TYR A 697 25.11 -29.67 13.90
C TYR A 697 26.43 -30.44 13.91
N ASP A 698 26.76 -31.16 14.99
CA ASP A 698 27.93 -32.06 14.97
C ASP A 698 27.67 -33.26 14.07
N LYS A 699 26.44 -33.79 14.04
CA LYS A 699 26.06 -34.89 13.13
C LYS A 699 26.15 -34.45 11.66
N ARG A 700 25.81 -33.19 11.37
CA ARG A 700 25.80 -32.65 10.01
C ARG A 700 27.18 -32.17 9.54
N TRP A 701 27.89 -31.42 10.38
CA TRP A 701 29.14 -30.74 10.02
C TRP A 701 30.41 -31.41 10.56
N GLY A 702 30.29 -32.41 11.43
CA GLY A 702 31.40 -32.91 12.23
C GLY A 702 31.75 -31.95 13.37
N LYS A 703 32.55 -32.40 14.35
CA LYS A 703 33.06 -31.53 15.42
C LYS A 703 34.01 -30.49 14.83
N ALA A 704 33.93 -29.24 15.30
CA ALA A 704 34.97 -28.25 15.04
C ALA A 704 36.33 -28.83 15.49
N SER A 705 37.34 -28.72 14.61
CA SER A 705 38.68 -29.29 14.86
C SER A 705 39.50 -28.44 15.82
#